data_AF-A0A1A6FHE6-F1
#
_entry.id   AF-A0A1A6FHE6-F1
#
_cell.length_a   1.000
_cell.length_b   1.000
_cell.length_c   1.000
_cell.angle_alpha   90.00
_cell.angle_beta   90.00
_cell.angle_gamma   90.00
#
_symmetry.space_group_name_H-M   'P 1'
#
loop_
_entity.id
_entity.type
_entity.pdbx_description
1 polymer ?
#
loop_
_entity_poly.entity_id
_entity_poly.type
_entity_poly.pdbx_seq_one_letter_code
_entity_poly.pdbx_strand_id
1 'polypeptide(L)'
;MPKEFESPAAPYESLEKLRADHITMMQVVGRKGHWRDLVPEIRKLIDRVKATGRRLYDPSDREVAQNVISYWASDLFEGDEPGALSAALPQLDAFDSASAPDVSTAPNPYKGLSAFGEADAEQFHGREGAANRLVETLREKPIVLVVGQMGCGKTSFVMAGVVPQLKSAMRREQKNPVLLSFSPGADPFATLLARLHEAAGDDASNERIFQQKKIVEHAPERLHDLLDALFPARPVIFVVDQFEEIFTLGADEQTRAKFASALSKACPGGDDANRAIVIVDKRSEQSALQLPALAPLASGVDARFVLPPLTADETRRIIELPARAIGLRFADGVVDDIVKDIAGDVTALPALQFTLGKLWNDHGRNIVTWDDYDKVGRPHEALQRTAEAIFGALPPDEKEAAKCLFLELVRPNLDGTFIRRRVTRDALTQSARAKEMSSVLERLVEAGLLRFTPGASPQEDRFDLAHEALIDAWPRLRAWLQDDRVASEKKLQFVAMARRWRESGAAASYLLTGDALDEAEAIAGAAPELKEFVKVSKATARDREYRKLRTWRDVALGMLALVIIATIFAILAIINGHQASHERQAALASATKALHSVEETLKVVSSERLRGTITVATAKDLLTPTKEIFAAVEDRPELDALRADVLLEFSNVYYTIGDYEEALTLAEKAKDLAQRHLNADPKSDEWRGKRYKALYRAGDNLAQRKTDKDDHEALQRYRSALDVARVQSSRENLSRAAFIENKMADLYFKKSAFKLAQQHYTESLSLGERFLAEEPSDPEASKMIGDAHERLAEFFAKSGRRSEATDEFKRALEIRERLVETNRENAVYRSNLARTRHEFGKLYQGIEKYDEALQQFEKALYLRRGLVQADPHDKTSRDGLGNVIESIGAVTKFVDPEHARTALNIWSAVVNEHPEQDDWRRSLVAAFIVFGDRWADQQDFSRASSSYGEALEVVNAATDRRRSADDFKLAATAHEKLATIEMKRKEANAAVNDAFAAVRIRVSLLGQAKDNQERTREAAETYEIYGDALKLLAASRSKRRDEEPASAYRNGLRLVEDFMSAHPDSRLESIEIDLRRKLRGIERSDERR
;
A
#
# COMPACT_ATOMS: atom_id res chain seq x y z
N MET A 1 -20.45 -76.43 21.38
CA MET A 1 -21.27 -75.22 21.08
C MET A 1 -20.81 -74.13 22.03
N PRO A 2 -20.15 -73.06 21.58
CA PRO A 2 -19.77 -71.96 22.47
C PRO A 2 -21.03 -71.22 22.95
N LYS A 3 -21.02 -70.76 24.22
CA LYS A 3 -22.09 -70.02 24.89
C LYS A 3 -22.39 -68.62 24.31
N GLU A 4 -21.90 -68.28 23.12
CA GLU A 4 -21.88 -66.91 22.60
C GLU A 4 -23.13 -66.49 21.80
N PHE A 5 -24.15 -67.35 21.69
CA PHE A 5 -25.39 -67.07 20.92
C PHE A 5 -26.65 -66.82 21.80
N GLU A 6 -26.47 -66.48 23.08
CA GLU A 6 -27.56 -66.31 24.07
C GLU A 6 -28.11 -64.88 24.24
N SER A 7 -27.56 -63.84 23.61
CA SER A 7 -28.09 -62.46 23.74
C SER A 7 -28.81 -61.97 22.47
N PRO A 8 -30.08 -61.51 22.55
CA PRO A 8 -30.78 -60.94 21.41
C PRO A 8 -30.27 -59.53 21.09
N ALA A 9 -29.91 -59.28 19.83
CA ALA A 9 -29.75 -57.96 19.20
C ALA A 9 -28.57 -57.05 19.62
N ALA A 10 -27.51 -57.56 20.25
CA ALA A 10 -26.31 -56.74 20.55
C ALA A 10 -25.35 -56.63 19.34
N PRO A 11 -25.11 -55.42 18.78
CA PRO A 11 -24.21 -55.23 17.64
C PRO A 11 -22.78 -55.69 17.90
N TYR A 12 -22.07 -56.10 16.84
CA TYR A 12 -20.66 -56.48 16.92
C TYR A 12 -19.80 -55.30 17.40
N GLU A 13 -18.75 -55.63 18.17
CA GLU A 13 -17.78 -54.66 18.68
C GLU A 13 -16.80 -54.18 17.60
N SER A 14 -16.55 -55.00 16.58
CA SER A 14 -15.71 -54.66 15.42
C SER A 14 -16.10 -55.47 14.18
N LEU A 15 -15.70 -54.98 13.01
CA LEU A 15 -15.89 -55.69 11.73
C LEU A 15 -15.09 -57.00 11.67
N GLU A 16 -13.94 -57.08 12.37
CA GLU A 16 -13.15 -58.31 12.47
C GLU A 16 -13.88 -59.41 13.23
N LYS A 17 -14.54 -59.06 14.35
CA LYS A 17 -15.33 -60.01 15.13
C LYS A 17 -16.55 -60.50 14.34
N LEU A 18 -17.18 -59.61 13.58
CA LEU A 18 -18.23 -59.96 12.62
C LEU A 18 -17.73 -60.96 11.57
N ARG A 19 -16.57 -60.69 10.95
CA ARG A 19 -15.95 -61.57 9.95
C ARG A 19 -15.60 -62.94 10.54
N ALA A 20 -15.05 -62.97 11.75
CA ALA A 20 -14.70 -64.22 12.45
C ALA A 20 -15.93 -65.09 12.73
N ASP A 21 -17.02 -64.50 13.22
CA ASP A 21 -18.29 -65.20 13.45
C ASP A 21 -18.92 -65.69 12.14
N HIS A 22 -18.87 -64.86 11.08
CA HIS A 22 -19.33 -65.23 9.75
C HIS A 22 -18.58 -66.46 9.20
N ILE A 23 -17.24 -66.45 9.28
CA ILE A 23 -16.39 -67.59 8.86
C ILE A 23 -16.70 -68.84 9.70
N THR A 24 -16.87 -68.67 11.02
CA THR A 24 -17.20 -69.78 11.92
C THR A 24 -18.54 -70.41 11.55
N MET A 25 -19.55 -69.60 11.24
CA MET A 25 -20.87 -70.08 10.80
C MET A 25 -20.76 -70.87 9.48
N MET A 26 -20.00 -70.37 8.49
CA MET A 26 -19.76 -71.11 7.23
C MET A 26 -19.13 -72.49 7.48
N GLN A 27 -18.16 -72.58 8.39
CA GLN A 27 -17.52 -73.86 8.72
C GLN A 27 -18.45 -74.84 9.44
N VAL A 28 -19.38 -74.34 10.26
CA VAL A 28 -20.37 -75.18 10.98
C VAL A 28 -21.40 -75.75 9.99
N VAL A 29 -21.87 -74.93 9.05
CA VAL A 29 -22.77 -75.35 7.97
C VAL A 29 -22.10 -76.41 7.10
N GLY A 30 -20.85 -76.19 6.69
CA GLY A 30 -20.08 -77.14 5.87
C GLY A 30 -19.83 -78.49 6.54
N ARG A 31 -19.78 -78.57 7.88
CA ARG A 31 -19.57 -79.84 8.63
C ARG A 31 -20.85 -80.63 8.91
N LYS A 32 -21.99 -79.97 9.10
CA LYS A 32 -23.25 -80.64 9.49
C LYS A 32 -24.06 -81.17 8.31
N GLY A 33 -23.77 -80.76 7.07
CA GLY A 33 -24.40 -81.26 5.84
C GLY A 33 -25.88 -80.91 5.65
N HIS A 34 -26.60 -80.48 6.69
CA HIS A 34 -27.99 -80.03 6.66
C HIS A 34 -28.09 -78.62 7.26
N TRP A 35 -27.88 -77.59 6.44
CA TRP A 35 -27.94 -76.18 6.86
C TRP A 35 -29.31 -75.78 7.44
N ARG A 36 -30.37 -76.50 7.05
CA ARG A 36 -31.76 -76.29 7.50
C ARG A 36 -31.92 -76.40 9.02
N ASP A 37 -31.10 -77.20 9.69
CA ASP A 37 -31.13 -77.35 11.15
C ASP A 37 -30.51 -76.14 11.89
N LEU A 38 -29.89 -75.20 11.16
CA LEU A 38 -29.18 -74.02 11.68
C LEU A 38 -29.90 -72.69 11.34
N VAL A 39 -31.11 -72.75 10.76
CA VAL A 39 -31.88 -71.56 10.38
C VAL A 39 -32.06 -70.57 11.55
N PRO A 40 -32.38 -70.99 12.79
CA PRO A 40 -32.48 -70.07 13.93
C PRO A 40 -31.17 -69.33 14.22
N GLU A 41 -30.02 -69.99 14.10
CA GLU A 41 -28.70 -69.43 14.34
C GLU A 41 -28.25 -68.48 13.23
N ILE A 42 -28.55 -68.81 11.97
CA ILE A 42 -28.30 -67.93 10.83
C ILE A 42 -29.15 -66.65 10.94
N ARG A 43 -30.42 -66.75 11.35
CA ARG A 43 -31.27 -65.57 11.60
C ARG A 43 -30.70 -64.67 12.71
N LYS A 44 -30.23 -65.27 13.82
CA LYS A 44 -29.55 -64.52 14.89
C LYS A 44 -28.29 -63.80 14.39
N LEU A 45 -27.49 -64.44 13.53
CA LEU A 45 -26.32 -63.81 12.91
C LEU A 45 -26.75 -62.63 12.04
N ILE A 46 -27.75 -62.80 11.16
CA ILE A 46 -28.28 -61.73 10.31
C ILE A 46 -28.78 -60.55 11.16
N ASP A 47 -29.58 -60.80 12.21
CA ASP A 47 -30.10 -59.75 13.09
C ASP A 47 -28.98 -59.00 13.81
N ARG A 48 -27.92 -59.71 14.21
CA ARG A 48 -26.75 -59.12 14.86
C ARG A 48 -25.90 -58.28 13.89
N VAL A 49 -25.68 -58.77 12.67
CA VAL A 49 -25.02 -58.02 11.58
C VAL A 49 -25.83 -56.78 11.22
N LYS A 50 -27.15 -56.93 11.09
CA LYS A 50 -28.09 -55.82 10.86
C LYS A 50 -27.98 -54.74 11.93
N ALA A 51 -28.02 -55.11 13.21
CA ALA A 51 -27.84 -54.18 14.32
C ALA A 51 -26.46 -53.50 14.31
N THR A 52 -25.42 -54.19 13.80
CA THR A 52 -24.06 -53.64 13.66
C THR A 52 -24.03 -52.47 12.67
N GLY A 53 -24.97 -52.42 11.72
CA GLY A 53 -25.19 -51.27 10.84
C GLY A 53 -25.34 -49.94 11.60
N ARG A 54 -25.86 -49.93 12.83
CA ARG A 54 -25.94 -48.69 13.64
C ARG A 54 -24.56 -48.12 13.97
N ARG A 55 -23.54 -48.97 14.08
CA ARG A 55 -22.15 -48.58 14.42
C ARG A 55 -21.25 -48.32 13.22
N LEU A 56 -21.64 -48.78 12.03
CA LEU A 56 -20.81 -48.69 10.81
C LEU A 56 -21.16 -47.44 10.02
N TYR A 57 -20.27 -46.47 10.01
CA TYR A 57 -20.43 -45.25 9.22
C TYR A 57 -19.91 -45.41 7.78
N ASP A 58 -18.72 -45.96 7.63
CA ASP A 58 -18.00 -46.02 6.36
C ASP A 58 -18.79 -46.85 5.31
N PRO A 59 -19.04 -46.30 4.11
CA PRO A 59 -19.79 -46.99 3.06
C PRO A 59 -19.20 -48.36 2.68
N SER A 60 -17.88 -48.50 2.67
CA SER A 60 -17.21 -49.76 2.33
C SER A 60 -17.33 -50.79 3.46
N ASP A 61 -17.23 -50.37 4.73
CA ASP A 61 -17.46 -51.27 5.87
C ASP A 61 -18.93 -51.72 5.94
N ARG A 62 -19.86 -50.80 5.64
CA ARG A 62 -21.29 -51.11 5.49
C ARG A 62 -21.53 -52.07 4.33
N GLU A 63 -20.87 -51.89 3.20
CA GLU A 63 -20.97 -52.80 2.07
C GLU A 63 -20.50 -54.21 2.45
N VAL A 64 -19.36 -54.34 3.15
CA VAL A 64 -18.87 -55.63 3.65
C VAL A 64 -19.90 -56.32 4.57
N ALA A 65 -20.48 -55.58 5.52
CA ALA A 65 -21.48 -56.14 6.42
C ALA A 65 -22.80 -56.48 5.69
N GLN A 66 -23.21 -55.68 4.70
CA GLN A 66 -24.38 -55.95 3.86
C GLN A 66 -24.18 -57.17 2.97
N ASN A 67 -22.96 -57.41 2.48
CA ASN A 67 -22.60 -58.60 1.72
C ASN A 67 -22.74 -59.87 2.57
N VAL A 68 -22.38 -59.81 3.85
CA VAL A 68 -22.60 -60.93 4.79
C VAL A 68 -24.09 -61.25 4.97
N ILE A 69 -24.94 -60.22 5.09
CA ILE A 69 -26.39 -60.42 5.16
C ILE A 69 -26.90 -61.02 3.84
N SER A 70 -26.47 -60.47 2.71
CA SER A 70 -26.93 -60.88 1.38
C SER A 70 -26.56 -62.33 1.08
N TYR A 71 -25.35 -62.76 1.46
CA TYR A 71 -24.89 -64.14 1.35
C TYR A 71 -25.84 -65.11 2.08
N TRP A 72 -26.06 -64.89 3.38
CA TRP A 72 -26.90 -65.80 4.18
C TRP A 72 -28.38 -65.69 3.85
N ALA A 73 -28.86 -64.51 3.46
CA ALA A 73 -30.24 -64.33 3.03
C ALA A 73 -30.50 -65.09 1.73
N SER A 74 -29.61 -65.00 0.72
CA SER A 74 -29.75 -65.71 -0.56
C SER A 74 -29.81 -67.23 -0.35
N ASP A 75 -28.94 -67.79 0.50
CA ASP A 75 -28.94 -69.23 0.81
C ASP A 75 -30.21 -69.68 1.56
N LEU A 76 -30.81 -68.79 2.37
CA LEU A 76 -32.11 -69.03 3.03
C LEU A 76 -33.30 -68.97 2.03
N PHE A 77 -33.18 -68.20 0.94
CA PHE A 77 -34.23 -67.99 -0.07
C PHE A 77 -34.38 -69.17 -1.05
N GLU A 78 -33.36 -69.99 -1.27
CA GLU A 78 -33.44 -71.16 -2.17
C GLU A 78 -34.13 -72.39 -1.55
N GLY A 79 -34.54 -72.35 -0.27
CA GLY A 79 -35.18 -73.46 0.44
C GLY A 79 -36.68 -73.27 0.69
N ASP A 80 -37.51 -73.96 -0.09
CA ASP A 80 -38.97 -74.18 0.03
C ASP A 80 -39.67 -73.84 1.38
N GLU A 81 -40.09 -72.59 1.59
CA GLU A 81 -41.29 -72.27 2.38
C GLU A 81 -42.19 -71.23 1.67
N PRO A 82 -43.35 -71.66 1.11
CA PRO A 82 -44.33 -70.76 0.51
C PRO A 82 -45.19 -70.12 1.62
N GLY A 83 -44.64 -69.12 2.30
CA GLY A 83 -45.35 -68.42 3.39
C GLY A 83 -44.65 -67.18 3.95
N ALA A 84 -43.33 -67.05 3.79
CA ALA A 84 -42.60 -65.84 4.19
C ALA A 84 -42.64 -64.75 3.10
N LEU A 85 -43.80 -64.54 2.48
CA LEU A 85 -44.04 -63.41 1.57
C LEU A 85 -44.08 -62.11 2.39
N SER A 86 -43.06 -61.25 2.25
CA SER A 86 -43.19 -59.79 2.06
C SER A 86 -41.89 -59.04 2.36
N ALA A 87 -41.43 -58.27 1.36
CA ALA A 87 -40.60 -57.07 1.46
C ALA A 87 -39.08 -57.21 1.72
N ALA A 88 -38.31 -57.20 0.62
CA ALA A 88 -36.89 -56.82 0.51
C ALA A 88 -35.85 -57.65 1.31
N LEU A 89 -34.64 -57.81 0.74
CA LEU A 89 -33.49 -58.35 1.47
C LEU A 89 -33.26 -57.53 2.75
N PRO A 90 -33.02 -58.17 3.92
CA PRO A 90 -32.73 -57.44 5.14
C PRO A 90 -31.58 -56.45 4.91
N GLN A 91 -31.84 -55.17 5.16
CA GLN A 91 -30.83 -54.13 5.09
C GLN A 91 -30.22 -53.92 6.46
N LEU A 92 -28.94 -53.55 6.49
CA LEU A 92 -28.30 -53.01 7.68
C LEU A 92 -29.15 -51.89 8.27
N ASP A 93 -29.20 -51.83 9.61
CA ASP A 93 -29.81 -50.70 10.28
C ASP A 93 -29.09 -49.41 9.86
N ALA A 94 -29.84 -48.30 9.78
CA ALA A 94 -29.27 -46.99 9.52
C ALA A 94 -28.21 -46.68 10.58
N PHE A 95 -27.12 -46.02 10.15
CA PHE A 95 -26.09 -45.55 11.07
C PHE A 95 -26.71 -44.65 12.14
N ASP A 96 -26.31 -44.86 13.39
CA ASP A 96 -26.71 -44.06 14.56
C ASP A 96 -25.44 -43.58 15.28
N SER A 97 -25.19 -42.27 15.21
CA SER A 97 -24.02 -41.62 15.82
C SER A 97 -23.98 -41.80 17.33
N ALA A 98 -25.12 -41.97 18.00
CA ALA A 98 -25.19 -42.25 19.44
C ALA A 98 -24.79 -43.69 19.80
N SER A 99 -24.63 -44.57 18.81
CA SER A 99 -24.22 -45.98 19.02
C SER A 99 -22.77 -46.25 18.66
N ALA A 100 -22.08 -45.27 18.08
CA ALA A 100 -20.71 -45.38 17.60
C ALA A 100 -19.71 -45.61 18.77
N PRO A 101 -18.52 -46.20 18.52
CA PRO A 101 -17.48 -46.37 19.53
C PRO A 101 -17.05 -45.03 20.14
N ASP A 102 -16.78 -45.02 21.45
CA ASP A 102 -16.20 -43.86 22.12
C ASP A 102 -14.67 -43.94 22.02
N VAL A 103 -14.03 -42.88 21.51
CA VAL A 103 -12.56 -42.75 21.39
C VAL A 103 -12.01 -41.71 22.37
N SER A 104 -12.81 -41.20 23.30
CA SER A 104 -12.42 -40.15 24.26
C SER A 104 -11.21 -40.52 25.14
N THR A 105 -10.92 -41.81 25.31
CA THR A 105 -9.74 -42.30 26.06
C THR A 105 -8.47 -42.39 25.22
N ALA A 106 -8.54 -42.25 23.90
CA ALA A 106 -7.37 -42.23 23.03
C ALA A 106 -6.64 -40.88 23.12
N PRO A 107 -5.31 -40.84 22.93
CA PRO A 107 -4.59 -39.57 22.89
C PRO A 107 -5.01 -38.76 21.65
N ASN A 108 -5.11 -37.44 21.80
CA ASN A 108 -5.41 -36.53 20.69
C ASN A 108 -4.37 -36.74 19.56
N PRO A 109 -4.81 -37.07 18.32
CA PRO A 109 -3.89 -37.34 17.23
C PRO A 109 -3.31 -36.06 16.62
N TYR A 110 -3.84 -34.89 17.00
CA TYR A 110 -3.42 -33.58 16.53
C TYR A 110 -2.69 -32.83 17.66
N LYS A 111 -1.44 -32.41 17.40
CA LYS A 111 -0.57 -31.77 18.40
C LYS A 111 -0.93 -30.30 18.67
N GLY A 112 -1.88 -29.75 17.92
CA GLY A 112 -2.23 -28.34 18.01
C GLY A 112 -1.02 -27.47 17.69
N LEU A 113 -0.55 -26.73 18.69
CA LEU A 113 0.50 -25.71 18.54
C LEU A 113 1.90 -26.21 18.90
N SER A 114 2.00 -27.42 19.44
CA SER A 114 3.30 -28.06 19.68
C SER A 114 3.87 -28.59 18.37
N ALA A 115 5.18 -28.44 18.18
CA ALA A 115 5.87 -29.08 17.08
C ALA A 115 5.87 -30.61 17.28
N PHE A 116 5.73 -31.36 16.19
CA PHE A 116 5.94 -32.81 16.22
C PHE A 116 7.42 -33.07 16.47
N GLY A 117 7.73 -33.84 17.51
CA GLY A 117 9.10 -34.24 17.85
C GLY A 117 9.52 -35.56 17.19
N GLU A 118 10.74 -36.01 17.48
CA GLU A 118 11.25 -37.30 17.00
C GLU A 118 10.35 -38.47 17.42
N ALA A 119 9.80 -38.44 18.65
CA ALA A 119 8.91 -39.49 19.16
C ALA A 119 7.55 -39.55 18.45
N ASP A 120 7.17 -38.48 17.74
CA ASP A 120 5.88 -38.38 17.07
C ASP A 120 5.94 -38.80 15.59
N ALA A 121 7.04 -39.42 15.16
CA ALA A 121 7.27 -39.80 13.77
C ALA A 121 6.14 -40.66 13.17
N GLU A 122 5.54 -41.55 13.97
CA GLU A 122 4.44 -42.40 13.54
C GLU A 122 3.11 -41.66 13.35
N GLN A 123 2.98 -40.46 13.95
CA GLN A 123 1.80 -39.59 13.84
C GLN A 123 1.98 -38.52 12.75
N PHE A 124 3.20 -38.37 12.20
CA PHE A 124 3.54 -37.35 11.22
C PHE A 124 3.36 -37.88 9.79
N HIS A 125 2.33 -37.41 9.10
CA HIS A 125 1.96 -37.89 7.77
C HIS A 125 1.95 -36.80 6.69
N GLY A 126 1.91 -37.20 5.42
CA GLY A 126 1.69 -36.31 4.27
C GLY A 126 2.90 -35.50 3.82
N ARG A 127 4.09 -35.71 4.41
CA ARG A 127 5.35 -35.05 4.02
C ARG A 127 6.48 -36.03 3.76
N GLU A 128 6.16 -37.31 3.60
CA GLU A 128 7.13 -38.40 3.43
C GLU A 128 8.02 -38.17 2.21
N GLY A 129 7.43 -37.73 1.08
CA GLY A 129 8.17 -37.43 -0.15
C GLY A 129 9.16 -36.27 -0.01
N ALA A 130 8.77 -35.20 0.70
CA ALA A 130 9.67 -34.08 0.97
C ALA A 130 10.78 -34.47 1.96
N ALA A 131 10.45 -35.27 2.98
CA ALA A 131 11.41 -35.74 3.98
C ALA A 131 12.47 -36.64 3.33
N ASN A 132 12.06 -37.58 2.47
CA ASN A 132 12.95 -38.44 1.71
C ASN A 132 13.98 -37.63 0.90
N ARG A 133 13.53 -36.60 0.16
CA ARG A 133 14.43 -35.74 -0.62
C ARG A 133 15.45 -35.03 0.26
N LEU A 134 15.04 -34.48 1.41
CA LEU A 134 15.96 -33.80 2.31
C LEU A 134 16.97 -34.80 2.94
N VAL A 135 16.53 -36.02 3.26
CA VAL A 135 17.44 -37.08 3.74
C VAL A 135 18.46 -37.45 2.65
N GLU A 136 18.06 -37.55 1.39
CA GLU A 136 18.96 -37.77 0.25
C GLU A 136 19.97 -36.63 0.12
N THR A 137 19.52 -35.38 0.16
CA THR A 137 20.39 -34.21 0.17
C THR A 137 21.41 -34.25 1.32
N LEU A 138 20.96 -34.59 2.54
CA LEU A 138 21.81 -34.69 3.72
C LEU A 138 22.82 -35.84 3.64
N ARG A 139 22.69 -36.79 2.71
CA ARG A 139 23.76 -37.77 2.47
C ARG A 139 24.94 -37.13 1.75
N GLU A 140 24.66 -36.24 0.80
CA GLU A 140 25.67 -35.61 -0.05
C GLU A 140 26.22 -34.30 0.54
N LYS A 141 25.39 -33.54 1.25
CA LYS A 141 25.72 -32.22 1.78
C LYS A 141 25.80 -32.27 3.30
N PRO A 142 26.91 -31.82 3.91
CA PRO A 142 27.07 -31.86 5.36
C PRO A 142 26.20 -30.81 6.07
N ILE A 143 25.86 -29.72 5.38
CA ILE A 143 24.99 -28.66 5.90
C ILE A 143 23.90 -28.38 4.88
N VAL A 144 22.65 -28.36 5.33
CA VAL A 144 21.49 -27.99 4.52
C VAL A 144 20.71 -26.88 5.20
N LEU A 145 20.41 -25.83 4.43
CA LEU A 145 19.57 -24.72 4.87
C LEU A 145 18.10 -25.04 4.53
N VAL A 146 17.26 -25.21 5.54
CA VAL A 146 15.81 -25.45 5.37
C VAL A 146 15.06 -24.13 5.52
N VAL A 147 14.40 -23.72 4.43
CA VAL A 147 13.78 -22.40 4.32
C VAL A 147 12.28 -22.54 4.07
N GLY A 148 11.50 -21.68 4.72
CA GLY A 148 10.05 -21.60 4.49
C GLY A 148 9.43 -20.49 5.32
N GLN A 149 8.20 -20.11 4.98
CA GLN A 149 7.45 -19.09 5.75
C GLN A 149 7.25 -19.50 7.21
N MET A 150 6.97 -18.54 8.09
CA MET A 150 6.59 -18.85 9.47
C MET A 150 5.28 -19.64 9.47
N GLY A 151 5.15 -20.63 10.36
CA GLY A 151 3.94 -21.46 10.45
C GLY A 151 3.81 -22.62 9.47
N CYS A 152 4.65 -22.74 8.44
CA CYS A 152 4.54 -23.84 7.45
C CYS A 152 4.98 -25.24 7.95
N GLY A 153 5.33 -25.38 9.24
CA GLY A 153 5.66 -26.65 9.87
C GLY A 153 7.12 -27.11 9.74
N LYS A 154 8.08 -26.20 9.50
CA LYS A 154 9.51 -26.53 9.32
C LYS A 154 10.11 -27.39 10.45
N THR A 155 9.90 -26.99 11.70
CA THR A 155 10.40 -27.73 12.86
C THR A 155 9.82 -29.14 12.92
N SER A 156 8.50 -29.28 12.80
CA SER A 156 7.81 -30.58 12.75
C SER A 156 8.31 -31.45 11.59
N PHE A 157 8.49 -30.86 10.41
CA PHE A 157 9.02 -31.53 9.23
C PHE A 157 10.43 -32.08 9.46
N VAL A 158 11.32 -31.29 10.04
CA VAL A 158 12.69 -31.73 10.36
C VAL A 158 12.70 -32.76 11.48
N MET A 159 12.03 -32.48 12.60
CA MET A 159 12.12 -33.30 13.81
C MET A 159 11.37 -34.62 13.73
N ALA A 160 10.17 -34.65 13.13
CA ALA A 160 9.35 -35.86 13.01
C ALA A 160 9.44 -36.53 11.64
N GLY A 161 9.69 -35.76 10.57
CA GLY A 161 9.81 -36.29 9.22
C GLY A 161 11.24 -36.74 8.87
N VAL A 162 12.22 -35.87 9.07
CA VAL A 162 13.59 -36.03 8.50
C VAL A 162 14.53 -36.75 9.47
N VAL A 163 14.61 -36.29 10.72
CA VAL A 163 15.54 -36.82 11.72
C VAL A 163 15.37 -38.34 11.96
N PRO A 164 14.15 -38.89 12.14
CA PRO A 164 13.98 -40.33 12.36
C PRO A 164 14.45 -41.17 11.17
N GLN A 165 14.17 -40.68 9.95
CA GLN A 165 14.59 -41.33 8.71
C GLN A 165 16.12 -41.27 8.53
N LEU A 166 16.73 -40.11 8.80
CA LEU A 166 18.18 -39.93 8.75
C LEU A 166 18.90 -40.81 9.77
N LYS A 167 18.44 -40.83 11.04
CA LYS A 167 18.97 -41.74 12.08
C LYS A 167 18.86 -43.20 11.66
N SER A 168 17.72 -43.59 11.09
CA SER A 168 17.49 -44.95 10.60
C SER A 168 18.41 -45.32 9.42
N ALA A 169 18.70 -44.37 8.52
CA ALA A 169 19.67 -44.55 7.45
C ALA A 169 21.10 -44.70 8.00
N MET A 170 21.52 -43.85 8.95
CA MET A 170 22.84 -43.91 9.57
C MET A 170 23.04 -45.19 10.39
N ARG A 171 22.01 -45.67 11.10
CA ARG A 171 22.06 -46.96 11.83
C ARG A 171 22.23 -48.15 10.90
N ARG A 172 21.65 -48.12 9.70
CA ARG A 172 21.89 -49.14 8.66
C ARG A 172 23.34 -49.15 8.17
N GLU A 173 24.02 -48.01 8.23
CA GLU A 173 25.46 -47.87 7.99
C GLU A 173 26.31 -48.13 9.24
N GLN A 174 25.73 -48.74 10.30
CA GLN A 174 26.40 -49.03 11.58
C GLN A 174 26.90 -47.79 12.34
N LYS A 175 26.32 -46.61 12.08
CA LYS A 175 26.59 -45.37 12.80
C LYS A 175 25.50 -45.12 13.86
N ASN A 176 25.88 -44.65 15.04
CA ASN A 176 24.92 -44.33 16.12
C ASN A 176 24.87 -42.81 16.40
N PRO A 177 24.06 -42.05 15.64
CA PRO A 177 24.08 -40.59 15.71
C PRO A 177 23.48 -40.02 17.00
N VAL A 178 24.03 -38.90 17.46
CA VAL A 178 23.50 -38.04 18.54
C VAL A 178 22.72 -36.90 17.89
N LEU A 179 21.52 -36.60 18.40
CA LEU A 179 20.74 -35.45 17.96
C LEU A 179 20.98 -34.29 18.91
N LEU A 180 21.35 -33.13 18.37
CA LEU A 180 21.44 -31.87 19.09
C LEU A 180 20.49 -30.86 18.45
N SER A 181 19.34 -30.65 19.08
CA SER A 181 18.36 -29.66 18.64
C SER A 181 18.33 -28.49 19.61
N PHE A 182 18.46 -27.27 19.09
CA PHE A 182 18.45 -26.06 19.90
C PHE A 182 18.12 -24.82 19.07
N SER A 183 17.69 -23.76 19.76
CA SER A 183 17.61 -22.41 19.20
C SER A 183 18.74 -21.55 19.74
N PRO A 184 19.46 -20.77 18.90
CA PRO A 184 20.67 -20.08 19.32
C PRO A 184 20.49 -19.12 20.51
N GLY A 185 19.39 -18.38 20.59
CA GLY A 185 19.18 -17.33 21.58
C GLY A 185 20.14 -16.15 21.43
N ALA A 186 20.22 -15.31 22.48
CA ALA A 186 21.10 -14.14 22.51
C ALA A 186 22.60 -14.50 22.61
N ASP A 187 22.93 -15.70 23.11
CA ASP A 187 24.30 -16.22 23.21
C ASP A 187 24.41 -17.61 22.55
N PRO A 188 24.64 -17.66 21.22
CA PRO A 188 24.61 -18.90 20.44
C PRO A 188 25.58 -19.97 20.92
N PHE A 189 26.78 -19.57 21.36
CA PHE A 189 27.80 -20.51 21.83
C PHE A 189 27.48 -21.09 23.19
N ALA A 190 26.99 -20.28 24.14
CA ALA A 190 26.59 -20.78 25.45
C ALA A 190 25.44 -21.79 25.33
N THR A 191 24.44 -21.49 24.51
CA THR A 191 23.31 -22.40 24.27
C THR A 191 23.74 -23.72 23.63
N LEU A 192 24.60 -23.66 22.59
CA LEU A 192 25.15 -24.85 21.95
C LEU A 192 25.92 -25.74 22.95
N LEU A 193 26.82 -25.14 23.75
CA LEU A 193 27.64 -25.88 24.71
C LEU A 193 26.82 -26.50 25.85
N ALA A 194 25.81 -25.79 26.35
CA ALA A 194 24.89 -26.35 27.34
C ALA A 194 24.17 -27.61 26.80
N ARG A 195 23.68 -27.54 25.56
CA ARG A 195 22.99 -28.66 24.90
C ARG A 195 23.91 -29.83 24.56
N LEU A 196 25.18 -29.54 24.26
CA LEU A 196 26.21 -30.56 24.07
C LEU A 196 26.44 -31.38 25.34
N HIS A 197 26.61 -30.71 26.48
CA HIS A 197 26.84 -31.38 27.76
C HIS A 197 25.60 -32.14 28.26
N GLU A 198 24.40 -31.57 28.10
CA GLU A 198 23.15 -32.27 28.38
C GLU A 198 23.01 -33.57 27.57
N ALA A 199 23.31 -33.54 26.27
CA ALA A 199 23.25 -34.73 25.42
C ALA A 199 24.35 -35.76 25.72
N ALA A 200 25.47 -35.34 26.32
CA ALA A 200 26.52 -36.21 26.82
C ALA A 200 26.18 -36.83 28.20
N GLY A 201 25.12 -36.36 28.87
CA GLY A 201 24.78 -36.75 30.24
C GLY A 201 25.76 -36.20 31.29
N ASP A 202 26.45 -35.10 30.97
CA ASP A 202 27.41 -34.42 31.82
C ASP A 202 26.78 -33.12 32.38
N ASP A 203 26.62 -33.02 33.70
CA ASP A 203 26.20 -31.79 34.38
C ASP A 203 27.40 -30.83 34.46
N ALA A 204 27.81 -30.30 33.31
CA ALA A 204 28.88 -29.32 33.24
C ALA A 204 28.50 -28.05 34.00
N SER A 205 29.38 -27.59 34.88
CA SER A 205 29.18 -26.33 35.59
C SER A 205 29.11 -25.15 34.60
N ASN A 206 28.34 -24.12 34.95
CA ASN A 206 28.28 -22.87 34.17
C ASN A 206 29.67 -22.27 33.91
N GLU A 207 30.61 -22.43 34.84
CA GLU A 207 32.00 -22.01 34.68
C GLU A 207 32.71 -22.79 33.56
N ARG A 208 32.52 -24.12 33.48
CA ARG A 208 33.13 -24.94 32.41
C ARG A 208 32.58 -24.56 31.04
N ILE A 209 31.27 -24.36 30.94
CA ILE A 209 30.60 -23.89 29.71
C ILE A 209 31.14 -22.51 29.31
N PHE A 210 31.32 -21.60 30.27
CA PHE A 210 31.88 -20.28 30.01
C PHE A 210 33.34 -20.32 29.51
N GLN A 211 34.17 -21.21 30.07
CA GLN A 211 35.56 -21.38 29.61
C GLN A 211 35.63 -22.00 28.21
N GLN A 212 34.85 -23.05 27.94
CA GLN A 212 34.76 -23.65 26.61
C GLN A 212 34.21 -22.67 25.58
N LYS A 213 33.23 -21.84 25.94
CA LYS A 213 32.70 -20.77 25.09
C LYS A 213 33.82 -19.88 24.58
N LYS A 214 34.68 -19.36 25.48
CA LYS A 214 35.81 -18.50 25.08
C LYS A 214 36.75 -19.19 24.11
N ILE A 215 37.02 -20.49 24.30
CA ILE A 215 37.90 -21.28 23.43
C ILE A 215 37.28 -21.43 22.04
N VAL A 216 36.03 -21.90 21.96
CA VAL A 216 35.35 -22.17 20.68
C VAL A 216 35.01 -20.87 19.95
N GLU A 217 34.65 -19.79 20.64
CA GLU A 217 34.41 -18.49 20.02
C GLU A 217 35.69 -17.82 19.51
N HIS A 218 36.86 -18.14 20.09
CA HIS A 218 38.15 -17.67 19.58
C HIS A 218 38.68 -18.54 18.43
N ALA A 219 38.47 -19.86 18.52
CA ALA A 219 38.92 -20.87 17.56
C ALA A 219 37.76 -21.81 17.17
N PRO A 220 36.90 -21.43 16.21
CA PRO A 220 35.69 -22.17 15.84
C PRO A 220 35.90 -23.64 15.46
N GLU A 221 37.06 -24.00 14.92
CA GLU A 221 37.45 -25.37 14.59
C GLU A 221 37.54 -26.30 15.81
N ARG A 222 37.75 -25.74 17.01
CA ARG A 222 37.80 -26.51 18.27
C ARG A 222 36.46 -27.13 18.66
N LEU A 223 35.36 -26.72 18.02
CA LEU A 223 34.08 -27.37 18.21
C LEU A 223 34.15 -28.84 17.77
N HIS A 224 34.84 -29.15 16.67
CA HIS A 224 34.98 -30.51 16.19
C HIS A 224 35.75 -31.40 17.20
N ASP A 225 36.87 -30.90 17.74
CA ASP A 225 37.64 -31.58 18.80
C ASP A 225 36.77 -31.88 20.03
N LEU A 226 35.86 -30.97 20.39
CA LEU A 226 34.96 -31.13 21.53
C LEU A 226 33.88 -32.19 21.27
N LEU A 227 33.38 -32.29 20.04
CA LEU A 227 32.42 -33.33 19.65
C LEU A 227 33.07 -34.71 19.73
N ASP A 228 34.30 -34.86 19.22
CA ASP A 228 35.04 -36.13 19.28
C ASP A 228 35.32 -36.56 20.73
N ALA A 229 35.59 -35.61 21.61
CA ALA A 229 35.82 -35.87 23.03
C ALA A 229 34.53 -36.29 23.78
N LEU A 230 33.38 -35.66 23.47
CA LEU A 230 32.10 -35.94 24.14
C LEU A 230 31.36 -37.13 23.53
N PHE A 231 31.50 -37.36 22.24
CA PHE A 231 30.76 -38.36 21.46
C PHE A 231 31.69 -39.21 20.58
N PRO A 232 32.66 -39.95 21.18
CA PRO A 232 33.64 -40.71 20.43
C PRO A 232 32.98 -41.72 19.49
N ALA A 233 33.36 -41.68 18.21
CA ALA A 233 32.82 -42.51 17.12
C ALA A 233 31.29 -42.44 16.92
N ARG A 234 30.64 -41.37 17.41
CA ARG A 234 29.21 -41.15 17.26
C ARG A 234 28.98 -39.85 16.49
N PRO A 235 28.46 -39.90 15.26
CA PRO A 235 28.22 -38.68 14.50
C PRO A 235 27.12 -37.83 15.13
N VAL A 236 27.18 -36.54 14.89
CA VAL A 236 26.26 -35.55 15.48
C VAL A 236 25.38 -34.95 14.41
N ILE A 237 24.07 -34.95 14.65
CA ILE A 237 23.06 -34.27 13.83
C ILE A 237 22.67 -32.99 14.56
N PHE A 238 23.11 -31.85 14.05
CA PHE A 238 22.69 -30.54 14.51
C PHE A 238 21.37 -30.15 13.85
N VAL A 239 20.38 -29.78 14.67
CA VAL A 239 19.18 -29.09 14.22
C VAL A 239 19.18 -27.72 14.89
N VAL A 240 19.60 -26.72 14.11
CA VAL A 240 19.62 -25.33 14.58
C VAL A 240 18.30 -24.70 14.17
N ASP A 241 17.34 -24.66 15.09
CA ASP A 241 16.00 -24.12 14.86
C ASP A 241 15.94 -22.64 15.19
N GLN A 242 15.17 -21.87 14.42
CA GLN A 242 15.09 -20.41 14.51
C GLN A 242 16.48 -19.76 14.39
N PHE A 243 17.23 -20.12 13.35
CA PHE A 243 18.57 -19.56 13.10
C PHE A 243 18.56 -18.03 13.02
N GLU A 244 17.43 -17.44 12.63
CA GLU A 244 17.20 -16.00 12.61
C GLU A 244 17.45 -15.30 13.96
N GLU A 245 17.36 -16.01 15.10
CA GLU A 245 17.57 -15.44 16.44
C GLU A 245 18.93 -14.77 16.61
N ILE A 246 19.96 -15.24 15.90
CA ILE A 246 21.30 -14.64 15.98
C ILE A 246 21.32 -13.21 15.42
N PHE A 247 20.39 -12.86 14.53
CA PHE A 247 20.27 -11.51 13.97
C PHE A 247 19.34 -10.63 14.82
N THR A 248 18.32 -11.22 15.47
CA THR A 248 17.26 -10.47 16.14
C THR A 248 17.47 -10.28 17.65
N LEU A 249 18.23 -11.16 18.31
CA LEU A 249 18.39 -11.15 19.78
C LEU A 249 19.72 -10.55 20.26
N GLY A 250 20.45 -9.85 19.40
CA GLY A 250 21.54 -8.96 19.81
C GLY A 250 22.95 -9.55 19.82
N ALA A 251 23.20 -10.72 19.21
CA ALA A 251 24.57 -11.16 18.95
C ALA A 251 25.25 -10.20 17.97
N ASP A 252 26.50 -9.80 18.23
CA ASP A 252 27.24 -8.93 17.33
C ASP A 252 27.67 -9.64 16.02
N GLU A 253 28.08 -8.86 15.03
CA GLU A 253 28.45 -9.37 13.71
C GLU A 253 29.59 -10.39 13.75
N GLN A 254 30.54 -10.19 14.66
CA GLN A 254 31.71 -11.05 14.79
C GLN A 254 31.32 -12.40 15.40
N THR A 255 30.50 -12.41 16.46
CA THR A 255 29.97 -13.62 17.08
C THR A 255 29.12 -14.42 16.09
N ARG A 256 28.25 -13.77 15.29
CA ARG A 256 27.45 -14.44 14.25
C ARG A 256 28.32 -15.16 13.21
N ALA A 257 29.33 -14.48 12.68
CA ALA A 257 30.24 -15.05 11.69
C ALA A 257 31.04 -16.24 12.25
N LYS A 258 31.53 -16.11 13.48
CA LYS A 258 32.26 -17.18 14.19
C LYS A 258 31.37 -18.38 14.49
N PHE A 259 30.12 -18.18 14.89
CA PHE A 259 29.18 -19.26 15.17
C PHE A 259 28.86 -20.06 13.91
N ALA A 260 28.60 -19.38 12.78
CA ALA A 260 28.42 -20.04 11.49
C ALA A 260 29.68 -20.79 11.04
N SER A 261 30.87 -20.22 11.29
CA SER A 261 32.15 -20.90 11.04
C SER A 261 32.28 -22.17 11.89
N ALA A 262 31.92 -22.13 13.17
CA ALA A 262 31.99 -23.28 14.07
C ALA A 262 31.10 -24.44 13.57
N LEU A 263 29.86 -24.14 13.16
CA LEU A 263 28.95 -25.14 12.56
C LEU A 263 29.53 -25.74 11.27
N SER A 264 30.09 -24.91 10.39
CA SER A 264 30.76 -25.36 9.17
C SER A 264 31.96 -26.27 9.44
N LYS A 265 32.77 -25.94 10.45
CA LYS A 265 33.94 -26.75 10.84
C LYS A 265 33.56 -28.02 11.59
N ALA A 266 32.44 -28.04 12.31
CA ALA A 266 31.90 -29.23 12.93
C ALA A 266 31.34 -30.24 11.91
N CYS A 267 30.94 -29.76 10.72
CA CYS A 267 30.39 -30.57 9.64
C CYS A 267 31.21 -30.38 8.34
N PRO A 268 32.48 -30.84 8.29
CA PRO A 268 33.39 -30.56 7.17
C PRO A 268 33.04 -31.29 5.87
N GLY A 269 32.22 -32.34 5.91
CA GLY A 269 31.92 -33.21 4.76
C GLY A 269 32.98 -34.28 4.51
N GLY A 270 32.88 -35.00 3.40
CA GLY A 270 33.77 -36.14 3.09
C GLY A 270 33.39 -37.40 3.89
N ASP A 271 34.37 -38.05 4.52
CA ASP A 271 34.16 -39.26 5.35
C ASP A 271 33.49 -38.96 6.70
N ASP A 272 33.41 -37.67 7.09
CA ASP A 272 32.72 -37.24 8.30
C ASP A 272 31.20 -37.42 8.17
N ALA A 273 30.59 -38.02 9.19
CA ALA A 273 29.17 -38.32 9.24
C ALA A 273 28.33 -37.28 10.01
N ASN A 274 28.95 -36.21 10.54
CA ASN A 274 28.26 -35.08 11.15
C ASN A 274 27.41 -34.33 10.13
N ARG A 275 26.20 -33.93 10.51
CA ARG A 275 25.24 -33.23 9.64
C ARG A 275 24.62 -32.05 10.37
N ALA A 276 24.41 -30.93 9.68
CA ALA A 276 23.67 -29.80 10.21
C ALA A 276 22.47 -29.44 9.34
N ILE A 277 21.32 -29.31 9.99
CA ILE A 277 20.08 -28.80 9.42
C ILE A 277 19.86 -27.43 10.07
N VAL A 278 20.00 -26.37 9.27
CA VAL A 278 19.80 -25.00 9.72
C VAL A 278 18.42 -24.56 9.26
N ILE A 279 17.51 -24.35 10.20
CA ILE A 279 16.14 -23.91 9.91
C ILE A 279 16.11 -22.39 10.01
N VAL A 280 15.77 -21.73 8.90
CA VAL A 280 15.64 -20.28 8.84
C VAL A 280 14.31 -19.90 8.21
N ASP A 281 13.72 -18.80 8.67
CA ASP A 281 12.56 -18.24 8.00
C ASP A 281 12.94 -17.62 6.63
N LYS A 282 11.94 -17.46 5.76
CA LYS A 282 12.16 -16.96 4.39
C LYS A 282 12.71 -15.53 4.33
N ARG A 283 12.45 -14.70 5.35
CA ARG A 283 12.87 -13.29 5.40
C ARG A 283 14.34 -13.16 5.82
N SER A 284 14.81 -13.99 6.76
CA SER A 284 16.20 -13.98 7.22
C SER A 284 17.14 -14.87 6.40
N GLU A 285 16.62 -15.56 5.39
CA GLU A 285 17.41 -16.38 4.45
C GLU A 285 18.60 -15.60 3.86
N GLN A 286 18.37 -14.38 3.37
CA GLN A 286 19.44 -13.59 2.75
C GLN A 286 20.53 -13.21 3.75
N SER A 287 20.16 -12.85 4.98
CA SER A 287 21.11 -12.54 6.05
C SER A 287 21.92 -13.76 6.47
N ALA A 288 21.31 -14.96 6.49
CA ALA A 288 22.03 -16.21 6.73
C ALA A 288 23.05 -16.51 5.62
N LEU A 289 22.67 -16.30 4.35
CA LEU A 289 23.53 -16.52 3.18
C LEU A 289 24.66 -15.48 3.04
N GLN A 290 24.59 -14.34 3.73
CA GLN A 290 25.68 -13.36 3.80
C GLN A 290 26.79 -13.77 4.76
N LEU A 291 26.55 -14.74 5.66
CA LEU A 291 27.59 -15.23 6.56
C LEU A 291 28.63 -16.03 5.75
N PRO A 292 29.93 -15.71 5.83
CA PRO A 292 30.94 -16.31 4.95
C PRO A 292 30.98 -17.84 4.95
N ALA A 293 30.72 -18.47 6.10
CA ALA A 293 30.71 -19.92 6.25
C ALA A 293 29.48 -20.61 5.62
N LEU A 294 28.38 -19.87 5.43
CA LEU A 294 27.13 -20.36 4.82
C LEU A 294 26.92 -19.81 3.40
N ALA A 295 27.68 -18.79 2.98
CA ALA A 295 27.62 -18.20 1.64
C ALA A 295 27.76 -19.22 0.49
N PRO A 296 28.59 -20.29 0.58
CA PRO A 296 28.63 -21.33 -0.46
C PRO A 296 27.30 -22.06 -0.66
N LEU A 297 26.38 -22.03 0.31
CA LEU A 297 25.03 -22.59 0.17
C LEU A 297 24.15 -21.74 -0.75
N ALA A 298 24.52 -20.49 -1.03
CA ALA A 298 23.76 -19.59 -1.92
C ALA A 298 23.87 -19.99 -3.39
N SER A 299 24.99 -20.59 -3.79
CA SER A 299 25.27 -21.02 -5.17
C SER A 299 24.89 -22.48 -5.45
N GLY A 300 24.68 -23.30 -4.42
CA GLY A 300 24.26 -24.69 -4.55
C GLY A 300 22.74 -24.85 -4.47
N VAL A 301 22.09 -25.09 -5.61
CA VAL A 301 20.64 -25.40 -5.68
C VAL A 301 20.27 -26.59 -4.78
N ASP A 302 21.21 -27.52 -4.56
CA ASP A 302 20.97 -28.76 -3.81
C ASP A 302 21.13 -28.62 -2.29
N ALA A 303 21.83 -27.61 -1.76
CA ALA A 303 22.06 -27.49 -0.31
C ALA A 303 21.08 -26.52 0.40
N ARG A 304 20.12 -25.99 -0.38
CA ARG A 304 19.05 -25.09 0.06
C ARG A 304 17.71 -25.77 -0.19
N PHE A 305 17.06 -26.22 0.89
CA PHE A 305 15.79 -26.91 0.82
C PHE A 305 14.64 -25.97 1.16
N VAL A 306 13.91 -25.51 0.14
CA VAL A 306 12.69 -24.72 0.33
C VAL A 306 11.52 -25.68 0.56
N LEU A 307 10.89 -25.61 1.74
CA LEU A 307 9.74 -26.44 2.06
C LEU A 307 8.52 -26.00 1.23
N PRO A 308 7.98 -26.84 0.34
CA PRO A 308 6.86 -26.46 -0.51
C PRO A 308 5.54 -26.33 0.28
N PRO A 309 4.53 -25.62 -0.23
CA PRO A 309 3.17 -25.65 0.33
C PRO A 309 2.62 -27.08 0.35
N LEU A 310 1.62 -27.32 1.20
CA LEU A 310 0.90 -28.59 1.22
C LEU A 310 0.04 -28.73 -0.03
N THR A 311 0.13 -29.88 -0.69
CA THR A 311 -0.83 -30.25 -1.74
C THR A 311 -2.16 -30.71 -1.12
N ALA A 312 -3.24 -30.72 -1.90
CA ALA A 312 -4.54 -31.20 -1.42
C ALA A 312 -4.49 -32.65 -0.89
N ASP A 313 -3.70 -33.52 -1.53
CA ASP A 313 -3.53 -34.91 -1.09
C ASP A 313 -2.72 -35.01 0.22
N GLU A 314 -1.63 -34.24 0.32
CA GLU A 314 -0.84 -34.14 1.55
C GLU A 314 -1.67 -33.61 2.72
N THR A 315 -2.49 -32.57 2.50
CA THR A 315 -3.41 -32.02 3.52
C THR A 315 -4.43 -33.07 3.96
N ARG A 316 -5.06 -33.79 3.01
CA ARG A 316 -6.02 -34.85 3.35
C ARG A 316 -5.37 -35.94 4.22
N ARG A 317 -4.15 -36.38 3.87
CA ARG A 317 -3.40 -37.38 4.65
C ARG A 317 -3.07 -36.91 6.07
N ILE A 318 -2.68 -35.65 6.24
CA ILE A 318 -2.42 -35.04 7.56
C ILE A 318 -3.66 -35.05 8.45
N ILE A 319 -4.85 -34.93 7.86
CA ILE A 319 -6.12 -34.96 8.60
C ILE A 319 -6.53 -36.40 8.91
N GLU A 320 -6.61 -37.25 7.89
CA GLU A 320 -7.26 -38.56 7.99
C GLU A 320 -6.39 -39.64 8.61
N LEU A 321 -5.09 -39.69 8.33
CA LEU A 321 -4.23 -40.79 8.77
C LEU A 321 -4.01 -40.82 10.29
N PRO A 322 -3.70 -39.69 10.97
CA PRO A 322 -3.61 -39.68 12.44
C PRO A 322 -4.92 -40.06 13.10
N ALA A 323 -6.06 -39.55 12.60
CA ALA A 323 -7.38 -39.90 13.09
C ALA A 323 -7.68 -41.40 12.90
N ARG A 324 -7.35 -41.94 11.72
CA ARG A 324 -7.63 -43.32 11.38
C ARG A 324 -6.90 -44.29 12.31
N ALA A 325 -5.67 -43.98 12.70
CA ALA A 325 -4.83 -44.79 13.58
C ALA A 325 -5.45 -44.99 14.98
N ILE A 326 -6.22 -44.03 15.47
CA ILE A 326 -6.90 -44.11 16.78
C ILE A 326 -8.40 -44.44 16.66
N GLY A 327 -8.88 -44.78 15.47
CA GLY A 327 -10.28 -45.12 15.24
C GLY A 327 -11.24 -43.94 15.04
N LEU A 328 -10.74 -42.70 14.99
CA LEU A 328 -11.51 -41.50 14.65
C LEU A 328 -11.77 -41.44 13.13
N ARG A 329 -12.93 -40.92 12.75
CA ARG A 329 -13.35 -40.70 11.35
C ARG A 329 -13.96 -39.31 11.18
N PHE A 330 -14.07 -38.87 9.93
CA PHE A 330 -14.77 -37.64 9.55
C PHE A 330 -15.96 -37.99 8.68
N ALA A 331 -17.02 -37.21 8.79
CA ALA A 331 -18.16 -37.36 7.91
C ALA A 331 -17.79 -37.02 6.44
N ASP A 332 -18.47 -37.67 5.50
CA ASP A 332 -18.28 -37.47 4.06
C ASP A 332 -18.36 -35.98 3.70
N GLY A 333 -17.33 -35.50 3.03
CA GLY A 333 -17.19 -34.11 2.57
C GLY A 333 -16.61 -33.12 3.60
N VAL A 334 -16.53 -33.44 4.90
CA VAL A 334 -15.94 -32.53 5.92
C VAL A 334 -14.46 -32.27 5.62
N VAL A 335 -13.70 -33.34 5.37
CA VAL A 335 -12.27 -33.22 5.03
C VAL A 335 -12.08 -32.50 3.70
N ASP A 336 -12.99 -32.69 2.74
CA ASP A 336 -12.92 -31.99 1.45
C ASP A 336 -13.12 -30.47 1.59
N ASP A 337 -14.03 -30.02 2.46
CA ASP A 337 -14.21 -28.58 2.74
C ASP A 337 -12.99 -28.00 3.47
N ILE A 338 -12.42 -28.73 4.44
CA ILE A 338 -11.18 -28.32 5.12
C ILE A 338 -10.00 -28.24 4.14
N VAL A 339 -9.83 -29.24 3.27
CA VAL A 339 -8.76 -29.27 2.27
C VAL A 339 -8.92 -28.12 1.27
N LYS A 340 -10.16 -27.79 0.89
CA LYS A 340 -10.45 -26.66 -0.01
C LYS A 340 -10.05 -25.31 0.60
N ASP A 341 -10.18 -25.15 1.92
CA ASP A 341 -9.80 -23.92 2.64
C ASP A 341 -8.28 -23.77 2.84
N ILE A 342 -7.56 -24.89 2.99
CA ILE A 342 -6.14 -24.90 3.40
C ILE A 342 -5.16 -25.16 2.25
N ALA A 343 -5.55 -25.94 1.24
CA ALA A 343 -4.61 -26.42 0.22
C ALA A 343 -3.99 -25.26 -0.57
N GLY A 344 -2.66 -25.25 -0.66
CA GLY A 344 -1.91 -24.17 -1.31
C GLY A 344 -1.63 -22.95 -0.42
N ASP A 345 -2.24 -22.85 0.76
CA ASP A 345 -1.91 -21.82 1.74
C ASP A 345 -0.72 -22.25 2.60
N VAL A 346 0.35 -21.45 2.54
CA VAL A 346 1.62 -21.68 3.24
C VAL A 346 1.57 -21.34 4.73
N THR A 347 0.57 -20.58 5.19
CA THR A 347 0.45 -20.15 6.60
C THR A 347 -0.67 -20.84 7.36
N ALA A 348 -1.50 -21.64 6.70
CA ALA A 348 -2.74 -22.15 7.26
C ALA A 348 -2.61 -23.43 8.11
N LEU A 349 -1.43 -24.06 8.14
CA LEU A 349 -1.21 -25.30 8.91
C LEU A 349 -1.52 -25.16 10.41
N PRO A 350 -1.23 -24.03 11.08
CA PRO A 350 -1.56 -23.86 12.49
C PRO A 350 -3.04 -23.57 12.73
N ALA A 351 -3.71 -22.89 11.80
CA ALA A 351 -5.17 -22.77 11.82
C ALA A 351 -5.84 -24.14 11.64
N LEU A 352 -5.30 -24.98 10.76
CA LEU A 352 -5.72 -26.36 10.59
C LEU A 352 -5.53 -27.17 11.88
N GLN A 353 -4.33 -27.15 12.49
CA GLN A 353 -4.07 -27.89 13.73
C GLN A 353 -4.94 -27.43 14.91
N PHE A 354 -5.17 -26.12 15.03
CA PHE A 354 -6.08 -25.56 16.02
C PHE A 354 -7.51 -26.11 15.85
N THR A 355 -7.98 -26.13 14.60
CA THR A 355 -9.34 -26.56 14.24
C THR A 355 -9.52 -28.05 14.44
N LEU A 356 -8.56 -28.86 14.00
CA LEU A 356 -8.58 -30.32 14.23
C LEU A 356 -8.51 -30.64 15.73
N GLY A 357 -7.72 -29.89 16.51
CA GLY A 357 -7.69 -30.03 17.97
C GLY A 357 -9.02 -29.67 18.63
N LYS A 358 -9.72 -28.64 18.14
CA LYS A 358 -11.08 -28.29 18.60
C LYS A 358 -12.11 -29.34 18.22
N LEU A 359 -12.08 -29.83 16.97
CA LEU A 359 -12.94 -30.93 16.52
C LEU A 359 -12.71 -32.19 17.34
N TRP A 360 -11.47 -32.48 17.71
CA TRP A 360 -11.15 -33.56 18.64
C TRP A 360 -11.69 -33.32 20.07
N ASN A 361 -11.69 -32.10 20.58
CA ASN A 361 -12.22 -31.86 21.92
C ASN A 361 -13.75 -31.86 21.95
N ASP A 362 -14.39 -31.41 20.87
CA ASP A 362 -15.83 -31.17 20.80
C ASP A 362 -16.60 -32.31 20.10
N HIS A 363 -15.90 -33.34 19.57
CA HIS A 363 -16.56 -34.51 18.96
C HIS A 363 -17.40 -35.30 19.98
N GLY A 364 -18.52 -35.86 19.51
CA GLY A 364 -19.38 -36.66 20.37
C GLY A 364 -18.84 -38.07 20.64
N ARG A 365 -18.40 -38.78 19.60
CA ARG A 365 -17.90 -40.17 19.61
C ARG A 365 -16.82 -40.32 18.53
N ASN A 366 -16.53 -41.50 18.00
CA ASN A 366 -15.47 -41.69 17.01
C ASN A 366 -15.67 -41.07 15.60
N ILE A 367 -16.62 -40.15 15.42
CA ILE A 367 -16.86 -39.47 14.14
C ILE A 367 -17.05 -37.97 14.37
N VAL A 368 -16.28 -37.17 13.63
CA VAL A 368 -16.49 -35.73 13.51
C VAL A 368 -17.58 -35.48 12.47
N THR A 369 -18.72 -34.96 12.92
CA THR A 369 -19.89 -34.70 12.06
C THR A 369 -19.85 -33.30 11.43
N TRP A 370 -20.74 -33.05 10.46
CA TRP A 370 -20.97 -31.70 9.94
C TRP A 370 -21.44 -30.74 11.04
N ASP A 371 -22.28 -31.18 11.98
CA ASP A 371 -22.71 -30.34 13.11
C ASP A 371 -21.55 -29.95 14.02
N ASP A 372 -20.60 -30.85 14.25
CA ASP A 372 -19.39 -30.54 15.02
C ASP A 372 -18.49 -29.57 14.25
N TYR A 373 -18.36 -29.78 12.94
CA TYR A 373 -17.60 -28.91 12.06
C TYR A 373 -18.20 -27.50 11.95
N ASP A 374 -19.53 -27.38 11.83
CA ASP A 374 -20.22 -26.09 11.73
C ASP A 374 -20.14 -25.29 13.04
N LYS A 375 -20.15 -25.97 14.20
CA LYS A 375 -19.94 -25.34 15.51
C LYS A 375 -18.55 -24.74 15.61
N VAL A 376 -17.51 -25.53 15.32
CA VAL A 376 -16.11 -25.09 15.40
C VAL A 376 -15.81 -24.04 14.31
N GLY A 377 -16.31 -24.26 13.10
CA GLY A 377 -16.08 -23.45 11.91
C GLY A 377 -14.86 -23.89 11.11
N ARG A 378 -14.70 -23.27 9.92
CA ARG A 378 -13.54 -23.45 9.05
C ARG A 378 -12.24 -23.02 9.74
N PRO A 379 -11.06 -23.48 9.29
CA PRO A 379 -9.82 -23.24 9.98
C PRO A 379 -9.51 -21.82 10.45
N HIS A 380 -9.63 -20.82 9.58
CA HIS A 380 -9.44 -19.42 9.96
C HIS A 380 -10.59 -18.90 10.85
N GLU A 381 -11.82 -19.33 10.60
CA GLU A 381 -12.98 -18.95 11.40
C GLU A 381 -12.91 -19.51 12.83
N ALA A 382 -12.40 -20.72 13.03
CA ALA A 382 -12.31 -21.37 14.33
C ALA A 382 -11.42 -20.57 15.31
N LEU A 383 -10.29 -20.05 14.81
CA LEU A 383 -9.43 -19.13 15.55
C LEU A 383 -10.17 -17.84 15.91
N GLN A 384 -10.85 -17.23 14.93
CA GLN A 384 -11.62 -16.01 15.13
C GLN A 384 -12.73 -16.18 16.17
N ARG A 385 -13.55 -17.23 16.03
CA ARG A 385 -14.69 -17.52 16.92
C ARG A 385 -14.21 -17.76 18.35
N THR A 386 -13.13 -18.50 18.53
CA THR A 386 -12.57 -18.75 19.86
C THR A 386 -12.05 -17.46 20.49
N ALA A 387 -11.31 -16.64 19.73
CA ALA A 387 -10.81 -15.36 20.21
C ALA A 387 -11.93 -14.37 20.57
N GLU A 388 -12.96 -14.23 19.73
CA GLU A 388 -14.12 -13.39 20.02
C GLU A 388 -14.97 -13.91 21.19
N ALA A 389 -15.12 -15.24 21.34
CA ALA A 389 -15.86 -15.81 22.46
C ALA A 389 -15.18 -15.53 23.80
N ILE A 390 -13.85 -15.75 23.87
CA ILE A 390 -13.07 -15.46 25.09
C ILE A 390 -13.09 -13.97 25.36
N PHE A 391 -12.74 -13.15 24.37
CA PHE A 391 -12.73 -11.71 24.55
C PHE A 391 -14.12 -11.17 24.94
N GLY A 392 -15.19 -11.67 24.34
CA GLY A 392 -16.57 -11.31 24.66
C GLY A 392 -16.95 -11.59 26.12
N ALA A 393 -16.49 -12.73 26.67
CA ALA A 393 -16.74 -13.15 28.05
C ALA A 393 -15.91 -12.41 29.11
N LEU A 394 -14.87 -11.66 28.73
CA LEU A 394 -14.06 -10.90 29.67
C LEU A 394 -14.83 -9.68 30.25
N PRO A 395 -14.68 -9.37 31.55
CA PRO A 395 -15.06 -8.09 32.15
C PRO A 395 -14.39 -6.88 31.46
N PRO A 396 -14.94 -5.65 31.58
CA PRO A 396 -14.38 -4.46 30.94
C PRO A 396 -12.90 -4.20 31.25
N ASP A 397 -12.47 -4.35 32.51
CA ASP A 397 -11.08 -4.12 32.91
C ASP A 397 -10.11 -5.17 32.33
N GLU A 398 -10.58 -6.43 32.26
CA GLU A 398 -9.83 -7.53 31.64
C GLU A 398 -9.79 -7.42 30.11
N LYS A 399 -10.81 -6.83 29.46
CA LYS A 399 -10.79 -6.55 28.01
C LYS A 399 -9.71 -5.55 27.64
N GLU A 400 -9.55 -4.48 28.42
CA GLU A 400 -8.47 -3.52 28.22
C GLU A 400 -7.10 -4.14 28.53
N ALA A 401 -7.00 -4.97 29.58
CA ALA A 401 -5.79 -5.73 29.87
C ALA A 401 -5.41 -6.70 28.73
N ALA A 402 -6.40 -7.37 28.13
CA ALA A 402 -6.20 -8.25 26.97
C ALA A 402 -5.70 -7.48 25.75
N LYS A 403 -6.29 -6.31 25.44
CA LYS A 403 -5.80 -5.43 24.37
C LYS A 403 -4.35 -5.03 24.60
N CYS A 404 -4.02 -4.54 25.79
CA CYS A 404 -2.64 -4.18 26.14
C CYS A 404 -1.67 -5.36 26.02
N LEU A 405 -2.10 -6.56 26.44
CA LEU A 405 -1.31 -7.77 26.35
C LEU A 405 -0.99 -8.12 24.89
N PHE A 406 -1.98 -8.13 24.00
CA PHE A 406 -1.76 -8.42 22.58
C PHE A 406 -0.84 -7.40 21.89
N LEU A 407 -0.94 -6.10 22.26
CA LEU A 407 -0.03 -5.05 21.76
C LEU A 407 1.41 -5.17 22.31
N GLU A 408 1.62 -5.85 23.44
CA GLU A 408 2.96 -6.17 23.94
C GLU A 408 3.57 -7.40 23.27
N LEU A 409 2.71 -8.38 22.91
CA LEU A 409 3.08 -9.65 22.29
C LEU A 409 3.23 -9.57 20.76
N VAL A 410 2.83 -8.47 20.12
CA VAL A 410 2.97 -8.26 18.68
C VAL A 410 3.44 -6.84 18.42
N ARG A 411 4.46 -6.68 17.57
CA ARG A 411 4.97 -5.35 17.19
C ARG A 411 4.91 -5.16 15.68
N PRO A 412 4.65 -3.92 15.21
CA PRO A 412 4.83 -3.58 13.81
C PRO A 412 6.32 -3.58 13.45
N ASN A 413 6.64 -4.14 12.29
CA ASN A 413 7.96 -4.09 11.67
C ASN A 413 8.07 -2.88 10.73
N LEU A 414 9.30 -2.52 10.35
CA LEU A 414 9.60 -1.38 9.47
C LEU A 414 9.03 -1.52 8.06
N ASP A 415 8.85 -2.76 7.59
CA ASP A 415 8.19 -3.09 6.31
C ASP A 415 6.65 -3.11 6.41
N GLY A 416 6.13 -2.86 7.61
CA GLY A 416 4.71 -2.81 7.88
C GLY A 416 4.03 -4.14 8.18
N THR A 417 4.78 -5.24 8.22
CA THR A 417 4.28 -6.54 8.70
C THR A 417 4.25 -6.57 10.23
N PHE A 418 3.47 -7.47 10.81
CA PHE A 418 3.46 -7.69 12.26
C PHE A 418 4.36 -8.87 12.62
N ILE A 419 5.16 -8.71 13.67
CA ILE A 419 6.03 -9.76 14.19
C ILE A 419 5.63 -10.11 15.62
N ARG A 420 5.65 -11.41 15.94
CA ARG A 420 5.48 -11.89 17.31
C ARG A 420 6.64 -11.44 18.20
N ARG A 421 6.33 -11.12 19.45
CA ARG A 421 7.28 -10.82 20.51
C ARG A 421 7.03 -11.72 21.70
N ARG A 422 8.10 -12.32 22.20
CA ARG A 422 8.07 -13.09 23.45
C ARG A 422 8.28 -12.14 24.62
N VAL A 423 7.41 -12.21 25.62
CA VAL A 423 7.41 -11.33 26.78
C VAL A 423 7.48 -12.17 28.05
N THR A 424 8.31 -11.74 29.00
CA THR A 424 8.44 -12.43 30.31
C THR A 424 7.30 -12.05 31.23
N ARG A 425 6.98 -12.93 32.19
CA ARG A 425 6.00 -12.65 33.24
C ARG A 425 6.40 -11.41 34.03
N ASP A 426 7.69 -11.25 34.35
CA ASP A 426 8.21 -10.05 35.01
C ASP A 426 7.84 -8.74 34.28
N ALA A 427 8.05 -8.69 32.96
CA ALA A 427 7.72 -7.52 32.14
C ALA A 427 6.22 -7.22 32.13
N LEU A 428 5.36 -8.24 32.18
CA LEU A 428 3.91 -8.07 32.26
C LEU A 428 3.45 -7.63 33.66
N THR A 429 4.15 -8.08 34.72
CA THR A 429 3.85 -7.70 36.12
C THR A 429 4.26 -6.28 36.48
N GLN A 430 5.13 -5.65 35.70
CA GLN A 430 5.48 -4.23 35.85
C GLN A 430 4.43 -3.28 35.23
N SER A 431 3.41 -3.81 34.56
CA SER A 431 2.32 -3.01 33.99
C SER A 431 1.34 -2.52 35.07
N ALA A 432 0.67 -1.40 34.80
CA ALA A 432 -0.38 -0.87 35.69
C ALA A 432 -1.60 -1.80 35.85
N ARG A 433 -1.71 -2.88 35.04
CA ARG A 433 -2.83 -3.84 34.99
C ARG A 433 -2.39 -5.28 35.25
N ALA A 434 -1.33 -5.46 36.05
CA ALA A 434 -0.69 -6.76 36.28
C ALA A 434 -1.65 -7.85 36.79
N LYS A 435 -2.62 -7.48 37.64
CA LYS A 435 -3.58 -8.43 38.22
C LYS A 435 -4.56 -8.96 37.17
N GLU A 436 -5.12 -8.07 36.37
CA GLU A 436 -6.07 -8.38 35.29
C GLU A 436 -5.35 -9.15 34.17
N MET A 437 -4.14 -8.74 33.80
CA MET A 437 -3.32 -9.44 32.79
C MET A 437 -3.03 -10.89 33.19
N SER A 438 -2.79 -11.17 34.48
CA SER A 438 -2.52 -12.53 34.95
C SER A 438 -3.71 -13.47 34.72
N SER A 439 -4.94 -13.02 35.01
CA SER A 439 -6.14 -13.83 34.74
C SER A 439 -6.41 -14.03 33.25
N VAL A 440 -6.18 -12.98 32.44
CA VAL A 440 -6.33 -13.06 30.98
C VAL A 440 -5.32 -14.02 30.36
N LEU A 441 -4.07 -14.00 30.81
CA LEU A 441 -3.01 -14.90 30.35
C LEU A 441 -3.40 -16.37 30.50
N GLU A 442 -3.88 -16.76 31.68
CA GLU A 442 -4.26 -18.14 31.97
C GLU A 442 -5.36 -18.63 31.03
N ARG A 443 -6.43 -17.82 30.84
CA ARG A 443 -7.54 -18.16 29.93
C ARG A 443 -7.10 -18.26 28.47
N LEU A 444 -6.23 -17.34 28.02
CA LEU A 444 -5.74 -17.34 26.64
C LEU A 444 -4.76 -18.49 26.37
N VAL A 445 -3.98 -18.91 27.37
CA VAL A 445 -3.12 -20.11 27.28
C VAL A 445 -3.97 -21.38 27.26
N GLU A 446 -4.95 -21.50 28.16
CA GLU A 446 -5.87 -22.64 28.20
C GLU A 446 -6.65 -22.80 26.89
N ALA A 447 -7.04 -21.68 26.28
CA ALA A 447 -7.70 -21.68 24.99
C ALA A 447 -6.78 -21.94 23.78
N GLY A 448 -5.47 -22.02 23.98
CA GLY A 448 -4.49 -22.17 22.90
C GLY A 448 -4.34 -20.93 22.02
N LEU A 449 -4.65 -19.73 22.51
CA LEU A 449 -4.38 -18.47 21.79
C LEU A 449 -3.00 -17.89 22.13
N LEU A 450 -2.45 -18.25 23.29
CA LEU A 450 -1.09 -17.92 23.71
C LEU A 450 -0.29 -19.18 24.01
N ARG A 451 1.02 -19.09 23.78
CA ARG A 451 2.00 -20.11 24.15
C ARG A 451 2.64 -19.73 25.48
N PHE A 452 2.76 -20.72 26.37
CA PHE A 452 3.50 -20.62 27.62
C PHE A 452 4.80 -21.40 27.52
N THR A 453 5.92 -20.78 27.90
CA THR A 453 7.24 -21.43 28.02
C THR A 453 7.76 -21.22 29.45
N PRO A 454 7.98 -22.28 30.24
CA PRO A 454 8.46 -22.13 31.61
C PRO A 454 9.90 -21.60 31.64
N GLY A 455 10.17 -20.67 32.56
CA GLY A 455 11.52 -20.14 32.83
C GLY A 455 12.25 -20.94 33.91
N ALA A 456 13.51 -20.58 34.19
CA ALA A 456 14.24 -21.15 35.33
C ALA A 456 13.64 -20.72 36.69
N SER A 457 12.87 -19.63 36.68
CA SER A 457 12.04 -19.14 37.78
C SER A 457 10.68 -18.69 37.24
N PRO A 458 9.63 -18.59 38.10
CA PRO A 458 8.31 -18.11 37.66
C PRO A 458 8.33 -16.70 37.06
N GLN A 459 9.28 -15.83 37.44
CA GLN A 459 9.43 -14.50 36.85
C GLN A 459 9.96 -14.55 35.41
N GLU A 460 10.72 -15.60 35.08
CA GLU A 460 11.28 -15.85 33.75
C GLU A 460 10.35 -16.65 32.84
N ASP A 461 9.15 -17.02 33.32
CA ASP A 461 8.09 -17.56 32.48
C ASP A 461 7.84 -16.65 31.28
N ARG A 462 7.72 -17.23 30.08
CA ARG A 462 7.58 -16.49 28.83
C ARG A 462 6.25 -16.79 28.16
N PHE A 463 5.68 -15.74 27.57
CA PHE A 463 4.45 -15.79 26.80
C PHE A 463 4.67 -15.21 25.41
N ASP A 464 4.10 -15.85 24.39
CA ASP A 464 4.03 -15.35 23.02
C ASP A 464 2.70 -15.75 22.36
N LEU A 465 2.36 -15.12 21.24
CA LEU A 465 1.21 -15.56 20.44
C LEU A 465 1.38 -17.03 20.05
N ALA A 466 0.31 -17.82 20.22
CA ALA A 466 0.28 -19.20 19.76
C ALA A 466 0.66 -19.33 18.28
N HIS A 467 0.11 -18.44 17.44
CA HIS A 467 0.44 -18.35 16.03
C HIS A 467 0.14 -16.96 15.43
N GLU A 468 0.88 -16.56 14.39
CA GLU A 468 0.66 -15.31 13.65
C GLU A 468 -0.66 -15.30 12.86
N ALA A 469 -1.17 -16.48 12.47
CA ALA A 469 -2.48 -16.62 11.83
C ALA A 469 -3.61 -16.03 12.69
N LEU A 470 -3.43 -15.89 14.01
CA LEU A 470 -4.39 -15.18 14.86
C LEU A 470 -4.50 -13.69 14.49
N ILE A 471 -3.37 -13.06 14.12
CA ILE A 471 -3.34 -11.68 13.63
C ILE A 471 -4.19 -11.58 12.36
N ASP A 472 -4.11 -12.59 11.50
CA ASP A 472 -4.81 -12.56 10.23
C ASP A 472 -6.29 -12.91 10.33
N ALA A 473 -6.60 -13.91 11.16
CA ALA A 473 -7.94 -14.44 11.37
C ALA A 473 -8.81 -13.59 12.30
N TRP A 474 -8.22 -12.72 13.14
CA TRP A 474 -8.98 -11.93 14.12
C TRP A 474 -8.99 -10.44 13.75
N PRO A 475 -10.06 -9.94 13.09
CA PRO A 475 -10.12 -8.55 12.60
C PRO A 475 -9.94 -7.50 13.70
N ARG A 476 -10.40 -7.77 14.92
CA ARG A 476 -10.25 -6.88 16.07
C ARG A 476 -8.80 -6.70 16.47
N LEU A 477 -8.03 -7.79 16.55
CA LEU A 477 -6.60 -7.73 16.82
C LEU A 477 -5.86 -6.98 15.71
N ARG A 478 -6.22 -7.25 14.43
CA ARG A 478 -5.65 -6.52 13.30
C ARG A 478 -5.90 -5.01 13.39
N ALA A 479 -7.13 -4.61 13.73
CA ALA A 479 -7.48 -3.20 13.93
C ALA A 479 -6.64 -2.56 15.06
N TRP A 480 -6.52 -3.23 16.21
CA TRP A 480 -5.67 -2.72 17.32
C TRP A 480 -4.22 -2.54 16.90
N LEU A 481 -3.66 -3.49 16.15
CA LEU A 481 -2.28 -3.45 15.70
C LEU A 481 -2.04 -2.39 14.62
N GLN A 482 -3.03 -2.16 13.75
CA GLN A 482 -2.98 -1.06 12.77
C GLN A 482 -3.03 0.31 13.46
N ASP A 483 -3.91 0.47 14.45
CA ASP A 483 -4.00 1.69 15.25
C ASP A 483 -2.68 1.96 16.01
N ASP A 484 -2.09 0.93 16.62
CA ASP A 484 -0.80 1.02 17.34
C ASP A 484 0.36 1.31 16.39
N ARG A 485 0.34 0.77 15.17
CA ARG A 485 1.32 1.07 14.12
C ARG A 485 1.27 2.54 13.71
N VAL A 486 0.08 3.04 13.35
CA VAL A 486 -0.10 4.46 12.96
C VAL A 486 0.35 5.38 14.10
N ALA A 487 0.00 5.04 15.35
CA ALA A 487 0.44 5.79 16.51
C ALA A 487 1.97 5.73 16.72
N SER A 488 2.59 4.57 16.55
CA SER A 488 4.04 4.36 16.70
C SER A 488 4.86 5.02 15.60
N GLU A 489 4.41 4.96 14.34
CA GLU A 489 5.04 5.66 13.21
C GLU A 489 4.99 7.18 13.41
N LYS A 490 3.82 7.72 13.80
CA LYS A 490 3.68 9.15 14.15
C LYS A 490 4.60 9.53 15.30
N LYS A 491 4.68 8.70 16.36
CA LYS A 491 5.62 8.91 17.48
C LYS A 491 7.07 8.99 17.00
N LEU A 492 7.51 8.04 16.17
CA LEU A 492 8.89 8.03 15.62
C LEU A 492 9.17 9.25 14.75
N GLN A 493 8.22 9.66 13.90
CA GLN A 493 8.32 10.86 13.08
C GLN A 493 8.48 12.11 13.95
N PHE A 494 7.62 12.32 14.94
CA PHE A 494 7.72 13.47 15.84
C PHE A 494 9.00 13.45 16.67
N VAL A 495 9.49 12.28 17.09
CA VAL A 495 10.77 12.16 17.82
C VAL A 495 11.94 12.55 16.92
N ALA A 496 11.92 12.13 15.65
CA ALA A 496 12.92 12.54 14.67
C ALA A 496 12.88 14.05 14.39
N MET A 497 11.69 14.65 14.30
CA MET A 497 11.52 16.09 14.15
C MET A 497 12.03 16.86 15.38
N ALA A 498 11.69 16.40 16.60
CA ALA A 498 12.18 16.97 17.84
C ALA A 498 13.72 16.89 17.94
N ARG A 499 14.32 15.79 17.44
CA ARG A 499 15.77 15.63 17.37
C ARG A 499 16.41 16.63 16.39
N ARG A 500 15.87 16.76 15.18
CA ARG A 500 16.35 17.75 14.18
C ARG A 500 16.21 19.18 14.69
N TRP A 501 15.10 19.50 15.37
CA TRP A 501 14.91 20.80 16.01
C TRP A 501 16.01 21.08 17.05
N ARG A 502 16.34 20.11 17.93
CA ARG A 502 17.45 20.25 18.88
C ARG A 502 18.81 20.40 18.19
N GLU A 503 19.10 19.57 17.18
CA GLU A 503 20.35 19.63 16.41
C GLU A 503 20.50 20.95 15.65
N SER A 504 19.40 21.59 15.25
CA SER A 504 19.38 22.91 14.59
C SER A 504 19.60 24.11 15.53
N GLY A 505 19.81 23.89 16.83
CA GLY A 505 19.87 24.97 17.83
C GLY A 505 18.49 25.59 18.13
N ALA A 506 17.44 24.77 18.08
CA ALA A 506 16.05 25.14 18.37
C ALA A 506 15.42 26.17 17.40
N ALA A 507 15.76 26.11 16.10
CA ALA A 507 15.24 27.03 15.10
C ALA A 507 13.71 26.95 14.94
N ALA A 508 13.06 28.12 14.81
CA ALA A 508 11.59 28.24 14.78
C ALA A 508 10.91 27.62 13.54
N SER A 509 11.66 27.36 12.47
CA SER A 509 11.17 26.72 11.24
C SER A 509 10.84 25.23 11.40
N TYR A 510 11.36 24.58 12.44
CA TYR A 510 11.11 23.16 12.73
C TYR A 510 9.95 22.93 13.73
N LEU A 511 9.36 23.99 14.28
CA LEU A 511 8.27 23.89 15.25
C LEU A 511 6.96 23.46 14.58
N LEU A 512 6.21 22.59 15.26
CA LEU A 512 4.94 22.07 14.77
C LEU A 512 3.82 23.12 14.86
N THR A 513 2.86 23.07 13.93
CA THR A 513 1.67 23.94 13.91
C THR A 513 0.44 23.18 13.44
N GLY A 514 -0.76 23.63 13.85
CA GLY A 514 -2.04 23.03 13.42
C GLY A 514 -2.19 21.58 13.87
N ASP A 515 -2.81 20.76 13.05
CA ASP A 515 -3.11 19.35 13.35
C ASP A 515 -1.87 18.55 13.76
N ALA A 516 -0.70 18.83 13.17
CA ALA A 516 0.55 18.16 13.55
C ALA A 516 0.99 18.46 14.99
N LEU A 517 0.67 19.65 15.51
CA LEU A 517 0.95 20.01 16.91
C LEU A 517 -0.04 19.33 17.87
N ASP A 518 -1.32 19.26 17.50
CA ASP A 518 -2.36 18.62 18.30
C ASP A 518 -2.11 17.10 18.41
N GLU A 519 -1.72 16.48 17.30
CA GLU A 519 -1.32 15.07 17.27
C GLU A 519 -0.05 14.81 18.09
N ALA A 520 0.97 15.67 17.98
CA ALA A 520 2.19 15.53 18.78
C ALA A 520 1.94 15.73 20.28
N GLU A 521 1.00 16.61 20.65
CA GLU A 521 0.57 16.80 22.03
C GLU A 521 -0.08 15.53 22.61
N ALA A 522 -1.01 14.93 21.87
CA ALA A 522 -1.72 13.74 22.33
C ALA A 522 -0.76 12.59 22.70
N ILE A 523 0.40 12.52 22.04
CA ILE A 523 1.41 11.46 22.21
C ILE A 523 2.54 11.87 23.18
N ALA A 524 2.72 13.17 23.45
CA ALA A 524 3.81 13.69 24.30
C ALA A 524 3.80 13.15 25.75
N GLY A 525 2.64 12.69 26.25
CA GLY A 525 2.53 12.03 27.55
C GLY A 525 3.32 10.71 27.61
N ALA A 526 3.35 9.96 26.51
CA ALA A 526 4.00 8.65 26.37
C ALA A 526 5.41 8.73 25.74
N ALA A 527 5.92 9.95 25.47
CA ALA A 527 7.21 10.21 24.84
C ALA A 527 7.88 11.41 25.52
N PRO A 528 8.68 11.20 26.59
CA PRO A 528 9.33 12.28 27.34
C PRO A 528 10.15 13.23 26.45
N GLU A 529 10.72 12.72 25.37
CA GLU A 529 11.55 13.44 24.42
C GLU A 529 10.79 14.51 23.62
N LEU A 530 9.46 14.38 23.51
CA LEU A 530 8.58 15.32 22.79
C LEU A 530 8.10 16.47 23.67
N LYS A 531 8.13 16.33 25.01
CA LYS A 531 7.51 17.29 25.94
C LYS A 531 8.00 18.72 25.75
N GLU A 532 9.31 18.89 25.59
CA GLU A 532 9.91 20.21 25.38
C GLU A 532 9.56 20.79 24.00
N PHE A 533 9.68 19.98 22.95
CA PHE A 533 9.39 20.36 21.58
C PHE A 533 7.92 20.78 21.37
N VAL A 534 6.98 20.02 21.93
CA VAL A 534 5.54 20.35 21.90
C VAL A 534 5.26 21.61 22.72
N LYS A 535 5.87 21.76 23.90
CA LYS A 535 5.70 22.96 24.74
C LYS A 535 6.12 24.23 24.01
N VAL A 536 7.29 24.22 23.35
CA VAL A 536 7.79 25.35 22.58
C VAL A 536 6.91 25.60 21.35
N SER A 537 6.55 24.55 20.62
CA SER A 537 5.65 24.63 19.46
C SER A 537 4.29 25.24 19.81
N LYS A 538 3.69 24.84 20.95
CA LYS A 538 2.46 25.43 21.50
C LYS A 538 2.59 26.90 21.86
N ALA A 539 3.67 27.27 22.53
CA ALA A 539 3.89 28.66 22.92
C ALA A 539 3.93 29.55 21.67
N THR A 540 4.61 29.11 20.62
CA THR A 540 4.70 29.81 19.33
C THR A 540 3.38 29.77 18.53
N ALA A 541 2.66 28.64 18.54
CA ALA A 541 1.37 28.50 17.85
C ALA A 541 0.30 29.41 18.47
N ARG A 542 0.20 29.43 19.82
CA ARG A 542 -0.67 30.37 20.55
C ARG A 542 -0.31 31.81 20.20
N ASP A 543 0.97 32.15 20.21
CA ASP A 543 1.42 33.49 19.83
C ASP A 543 1.02 33.91 18.41
N ARG A 544 0.95 32.96 17.46
CA ARG A 544 0.51 33.21 16.07
C ARG A 544 -1.01 33.31 15.94
N GLU A 545 -1.75 32.47 16.66
CA GLU A 545 -3.22 32.45 16.64
C GLU A 545 -3.81 33.67 17.36
N TYR A 546 -3.23 34.05 18.51
CA TYR A 546 -3.54 35.31 19.18
C TYR A 546 -3.20 36.52 18.30
N ARG A 547 -2.14 36.48 17.49
CA ARG A 547 -1.85 37.55 16.52
C ARG A 547 -2.89 37.63 15.40
N LYS A 548 -3.36 36.50 14.84
CA LYS A 548 -4.39 36.46 13.79
C LYS A 548 -5.78 36.90 14.28
N LEU A 549 -6.24 36.39 15.43
CA LEU A 549 -7.55 36.75 15.97
C LEU A 549 -7.57 38.19 16.51
N ARG A 550 -6.44 38.68 17.05
CA ARG A 550 -6.30 40.08 17.48
C ARG A 550 -6.27 41.03 16.30
N THR A 551 -5.56 40.73 15.20
CA THR A 551 -5.59 41.60 14.01
C THR A 551 -6.98 41.66 13.37
N TRP A 552 -7.66 40.52 13.18
CA TRP A 552 -9.00 40.51 12.55
C TRP A 552 -10.09 41.13 13.44
N ARG A 553 -10.06 40.88 14.76
CA ARG A 553 -11.01 41.49 15.71
C ARG A 553 -10.76 42.98 15.91
N ASP A 554 -9.50 43.40 16.02
CA ASP A 554 -9.15 44.82 16.20
C ASP A 554 -9.39 45.63 14.90
N VAL A 555 -9.25 45.00 13.72
CA VAL A 555 -9.64 45.59 12.42
C VAL A 555 -11.16 45.70 12.29
N ALA A 556 -11.94 44.67 12.64
CA ALA A 556 -13.40 44.71 12.59
C ALA A 556 -14.03 45.69 13.60
N LEU A 557 -13.54 45.71 14.85
CA LEU A 557 -13.96 46.68 15.86
C LEU A 557 -13.50 48.11 15.52
N GLY A 558 -12.31 48.24 14.92
CA GLY A 558 -11.81 49.51 14.37
C GLY A 558 -12.70 50.06 13.26
N MET A 559 -13.16 49.21 12.34
CA MET A 559 -14.09 49.58 11.27
C MET A 559 -15.45 50.02 11.81
N LEU A 560 -16.04 49.30 12.77
CA LEU A 560 -17.33 49.67 13.37
C LEU A 560 -17.24 50.98 14.16
N ALA A 561 -16.15 51.19 14.91
CA ALA A 561 -15.91 52.44 15.63
C ALA A 561 -15.72 53.63 14.67
N LEU A 562 -15.00 53.44 13.55
CA LEU A 562 -14.79 54.48 12.53
C LEU A 562 -16.08 54.87 11.81
N VAL A 563 -16.97 53.91 11.53
CA VAL A 563 -18.29 54.20 10.94
C VAL A 563 -19.16 55.00 11.90
N ILE A 564 -19.21 54.61 13.17
CA ILE A 564 -19.99 55.32 14.19
C ILE A 564 -19.44 56.74 14.40
N ILE A 565 -18.12 56.89 14.46
CA ILE A 565 -17.44 58.19 14.59
C ILE A 565 -17.72 59.05 13.34
N ALA A 566 -17.56 58.53 12.13
CA ALA A 566 -17.84 59.28 10.89
C ALA A 566 -19.31 59.75 10.82
N THR A 567 -20.26 58.93 11.29
CA THR A 567 -21.68 59.26 11.29
C THR A 567 -22.02 60.33 12.33
N ILE A 568 -21.46 60.21 13.54
CA ILE A 568 -21.62 61.21 14.62
C ILE A 568 -21.00 62.56 14.20
N PHE A 569 -19.83 62.55 13.57
CA PHE A 569 -19.17 63.75 13.08
C PHE A 569 -19.88 64.37 11.87
N ALA A 570 -20.50 63.57 10.99
CA ALA A 570 -21.36 64.07 9.91
C ALA A 570 -22.62 64.77 10.46
N ILE A 571 -23.22 64.24 11.53
CA ILE A 571 -24.38 64.84 12.19
C ILE A 571 -23.99 66.14 12.93
N LEU A 572 -22.83 66.16 13.60
CA LEU A 572 -22.30 67.36 14.25
C LEU A 572 -21.87 68.45 13.25
N ALA A 573 -21.38 68.06 12.06
CA ALA A 573 -21.01 68.97 10.98
C ALA A 573 -22.22 69.68 10.33
N ILE A 574 -23.41 69.08 10.40
CA ILE A 574 -24.66 69.71 9.93
C ILE A 574 -25.15 70.78 10.92
N ILE A 575 -24.78 70.69 12.20
CA ILE A 575 -25.37 71.49 13.28
C ILE A 575 -24.56 72.76 13.61
N ASN A 576 -23.22 72.78 13.42
CA ASN A 576 -22.36 73.88 13.91
C ASN A 576 -21.36 74.42 12.85
N GLY A 577 -21.84 75.25 11.91
CA GLY A 577 -21.06 75.72 10.76
C GLY A 577 -20.19 76.97 10.94
N HIS A 578 -19.26 77.04 11.90
CA HIS A 578 -18.41 78.24 12.09
C HIS A 578 -16.88 78.04 12.26
N GLN A 579 -16.30 76.83 12.18
CA GLN A 579 -14.83 76.60 12.34
C GLN A 579 -14.16 75.91 11.12
N ALA A 580 -14.43 76.44 9.92
CA ALA A 580 -14.16 75.82 8.62
C ALA A 580 -12.71 75.36 8.30
N SER A 581 -11.65 75.85 8.95
CA SER A 581 -10.26 75.50 8.61
C SER A 581 -9.74 74.24 9.31
N HIS A 582 -9.97 74.10 10.62
CA HIS A 582 -9.66 72.88 11.38
C HIS A 582 -10.57 71.72 10.95
N GLU A 583 -11.82 72.04 10.61
CA GLU A 583 -12.82 71.11 10.08
C GLU A 583 -12.40 70.54 8.71
N ARG A 584 -11.86 71.36 7.81
CA ARG A 584 -11.38 70.91 6.49
C ARG A 584 -10.18 69.96 6.62
N GLN A 585 -9.26 70.23 7.54
CA GLN A 585 -8.12 69.33 7.81
C GLN A 585 -8.56 68.00 8.43
N ALA A 586 -9.50 68.02 9.38
CA ALA A 586 -10.03 66.79 9.99
C ALA A 586 -10.82 65.94 8.98
N ALA A 587 -11.65 66.57 8.14
CA ALA A 587 -12.37 65.90 7.07
C ALA A 587 -11.42 65.34 6.00
N LEU A 588 -10.32 66.04 5.68
CA LEU A 588 -9.30 65.55 4.77
C LEU A 588 -8.59 64.31 5.36
N ALA A 589 -8.15 64.38 6.61
CA ALA A 589 -7.47 63.27 7.29
C ALA A 589 -8.35 62.01 7.38
N SER A 590 -9.66 62.17 7.60
CA SER A 590 -10.63 61.07 7.59
C SER A 590 -10.77 60.44 6.19
N ALA A 591 -10.92 61.27 5.16
CA ALA A 591 -11.01 60.80 3.77
C ALA A 591 -9.72 60.12 3.29
N THR A 592 -8.54 60.62 3.68
CA THR A 592 -7.25 59.97 3.41
C THR A 592 -7.18 58.57 4.06
N LYS A 593 -7.63 58.42 5.32
CA LYS A 593 -7.67 57.12 6.00
C LYS A 593 -8.64 56.15 5.33
N ALA A 594 -9.82 56.62 4.92
CA ALA A 594 -10.80 55.81 4.21
C ALA A 594 -10.24 55.29 2.88
N LEU A 595 -9.60 56.16 2.09
CA LEU A 595 -8.98 55.75 0.82
C LEU A 595 -7.81 54.78 1.00
N HIS A 596 -6.94 54.97 2.01
CA HIS A 596 -5.88 54.00 2.31
C HIS A 596 -6.45 52.62 2.70
N SER A 597 -7.53 52.62 3.49
CA SER A 597 -8.22 51.37 3.87
C SER A 597 -8.83 50.67 2.66
N VAL A 598 -9.41 51.42 1.72
CA VAL A 598 -9.90 50.88 0.44
C VAL A 598 -8.73 50.30 -0.37
N GLU A 599 -7.64 51.04 -0.52
CA GLU A 599 -6.44 50.58 -1.25
C GLU A 599 -5.87 49.28 -0.66
N GLU A 600 -5.72 49.21 0.66
CA GLU A 600 -5.22 48.02 1.36
C GLU A 600 -6.16 46.83 1.18
N THR A 601 -7.48 47.06 1.26
CA THR A 601 -8.49 46.02 1.00
C THR A 601 -8.38 45.49 -0.43
N LEU A 602 -8.23 46.36 -1.43
CA LEU A 602 -8.09 45.95 -2.84
C LEU A 602 -6.79 45.16 -3.08
N LYS A 603 -5.68 45.53 -2.42
CA LYS A 603 -4.42 44.77 -2.46
C LYS A 603 -4.59 43.37 -1.85
N VAL A 604 -5.31 43.25 -0.75
CA VAL A 604 -5.62 41.95 -0.13
C VAL A 604 -6.52 41.13 -1.06
N VAL A 605 -7.60 41.71 -1.60
CA VAL A 605 -8.52 41.00 -2.50
C VAL A 605 -7.80 40.50 -3.75
N SER A 606 -6.97 41.35 -4.40
CA SER A 606 -6.19 40.92 -5.56
C SER A 606 -5.17 39.83 -5.22
N SER A 607 -4.45 39.95 -4.10
CA SER A 607 -3.50 38.93 -3.62
C SER A 607 -4.19 37.59 -3.36
N GLU A 608 -5.28 37.59 -2.60
CA GLU A 608 -6.03 36.37 -2.26
C GLU A 608 -6.70 35.76 -3.51
N ARG A 609 -7.18 36.59 -4.44
CA ARG A 609 -7.71 36.11 -5.73
C ARG A 609 -6.63 35.45 -6.59
N LEU A 610 -5.42 35.99 -6.61
CA LEU A 610 -4.25 35.43 -7.31
C LEU A 610 -3.79 34.11 -6.67
N ARG A 611 -3.82 34.02 -5.34
CA ARG A 611 -3.60 32.77 -4.59
C ARG A 611 -4.72 31.74 -4.78
N GLY A 612 -5.87 32.15 -5.30
CA GLY A 612 -7.03 31.29 -5.51
C GLY A 612 -7.77 30.93 -4.22
N THR A 613 -7.56 31.67 -3.14
CA THR A 613 -8.23 31.45 -1.83
C THR A 613 -9.65 32.00 -1.81
N ILE A 614 -9.97 32.95 -2.70
CA ILE A 614 -11.32 33.51 -2.88
C ILE A 614 -11.82 33.34 -4.32
N THR A 615 -13.13 33.14 -4.46
CA THR A 615 -13.79 33.01 -5.77
C THR A 615 -13.99 34.36 -6.45
N VAL A 616 -14.31 34.35 -7.75
CA VAL A 616 -14.71 35.57 -8.48
C VAL A 616 -15.94 36.22 -7.86
N ALA A 617 -16.91 35.43 -7.40
CA ALA A 617 -18.12 35.95 -6.75
C ALA A 617 -17.77 36.67 -5.44
N THR A 618 -16.99 36.02 -4.58
CA THR A 618 -16.53 36.62 -3.32
C THR A 618 -15.72 37.89 -3.54
N ALA A 619 -14.84 37.92 -4.55
CA ALA A 619 -14.10 39.11 -4.91
C ALA A 619 -15.04 40.25 -5.35
N LYS A 620 -16.09 39.96 -6.14
CA LYS A 620 -17.09 40.95 -6.54
C LYS A 620 -17.89 41.50 -5.35
N ASP A 621 -18.29 40.64 -4.41
CA ASP A 621 -19.04 41.07 -3.22
C ASP A 621 -18.22 42.02 -2.33
N LEU A 622 -16.90 41.82 -2.25
CA LEU A 622 -15.97 42.69 -1.52
C LEU A 622 -15.70 44.02 -2.24
N LEU A 623 -15.96 44.11 -3.54
CA LEU A 623 -15.77 45.33 -4.34
C LEU A 623 -16.92 46.33 -4.17
N THR A 624 -18.12 45.88 -3.82
CA THR A 624 -19.30 46.75 -3.70
C THR A 624 -19.15 47.82 -2.60
N PRO A 625 -18.86 47.47 -1.32
CA PRO A 625 -18.71 48.48 -0.27
C PRO A 625 -17.49 49.39 -0.50
N THR A 626 -16.42 48.87 -1.12
CA THR A 626 -15.22 49.67 -1.43
C THR A 626 -15.48 50.70 -2.52
N LYS A 627 -16.29 50.38 -3.53
CA LYS A 627 -16.73 51.34 -4.56
C LYS A 627 -17.56 52.49 -3.97
N GLU A 628 -18.46 52.20 -3.04
CA GLU A 628 -19.29 53.22 -2.38
C GLU A 628 -18.43 54.21 -1.57
N ILE A 629 -17.47 53.70 -0.79
CA ILE A 629 -16.53 54.53 -0.04
C ILE A 629 -15.69 55.39 -0.99
N PHE A 630 -15.22 54.81 -2.10
CA PHE A 630 -14.44 55.54 -3.09
C PHE A 630 -15.23 56.68 -3.76
N ALA A 631 -16.50 56.44 -4.12
CA ALA A 631 -17.39 57.44 -4.70
C ALA A 631 -17.71 58.58 -3.73
N ALA A 632 -17.79 58.31 -2.42
CA ALA A 632 -18.03 59.34 -1.41
C ALA A 632 -16.89 60.37 -1.26
N VAL A 633 -15.71 60.10 -1.84
CA VAL A 633 -14.50 60.93 -1.72
C VAL A 633 -14.14 61.64 -3.05
N GLU A 634 -15.02 61.57 -4.06
CA GLU A 634 -14.72 61.89 -5.46
C GLU A 634 -14.46 63.39 -5.78
N ASP A 635 -14.84 64.32 -4.90
CA ASP A 635 -14.80 65.78 -5.14
C ASP A 635 -13.66 66.53 -4.43
N ARG A 636 -12.53 65.87 -4.12
CA ARG A 636 -11.41 66.51 -3.38
C ARG A 636 -10.08 66.44 -4.13
N PRO A 637 -9.63 67.54 -4.78
CA PRO A 637 -8.36 67.58 -5.52
C PRO A 637 -7.13 67.23 -4.67
N GLU A 638 -7.17 67.54 -3.38
CA GLU A 638 -6.08 67.26 -2.43
C GLU A 638 -5.84 65.74 -2.24
N LEU A 639 -6.76 64.88 -2.68
CA LEU A 639 -6.67 63.42 -2.58
C LEU A 639 -6.41 62.72 -3.92
N ASP A 640 -6.24 63.49 -5.00
CA ASP A 640 -6.17 62.95 -6.36
C ASP A 640 -5.04 61.92 -6.55
N ALA A 641 -3.89 62.11 -5.89
CA ALA A 641 -2.78 61.15 -5.96
C ALA A 641 -3.21 59.77 -5.42
N LEU A 642 -3.80 59.73 -4.22
CA LEU A 642 -4.29 58.50 -3.61
C LEU A 642 -5.48 57.92 -4.39
N ARG A 643 -6.35 58.77 -4.94
CA ARG A 643 -7.45 58.32 -5.81
C ARG A 643 -6.93 57.65 -7.07
N ALA A 644 -5.87 58.17 -7.68
CA ALA A 644 -5.23 57.53 -8.83
C ALA A 644 -4.70 56.14 -8.47
N ASP A 645 -4.08 55.98 -7.29
CA ASP A 645 -3.58 54.68 -6.83
C ASP A 645 -4.73 53.69 -6.58
N VAL A 646 -5.82 54.13 -5.93
CA VAL A 646 -7.02 53.31 -5.73
C VAL A 646 -7.68 52.91 -7.05
N LEU A 647 -7.78 53.80 -8.04
CA LEU A 647 -8.30 53.47 -9.38
C LEU A 647 -7.43 52.39 -10.07
N LEU A 648 -6.11 52.49 -9.94
CA LEU A 648 -5.18 51.50 -10.50
C LEU A 648 -5.33 50.14 -9.82
N GLU A 649 -5.58 50.11 -8.50
CA GLU A 649 -5.84 48.86 -7.77
C GLU A 649 -7.21 48.26 -8.09
N PHE A 650 -8.26 49.07 -8.24
CA PHE A 650 -9.54 48.56 -8.76
C PHE A 650 -9.35 47.95 -10.15
N SER A 651 -8.65 48.63 -11.05
CA SER A 651 -8.32 48.11 -12.38
C SER A 651 -7.57 46.77 -12.29
N ASN A 652 -6.64 46.65 -11.33
CA ASN A 652 -5.92 45.41 -11.06
C ASN A 652 -6.86 44.27 -10.63
N VAL A 653 -7.74 44.52 -9.65
CA VAL A 653 -8.68 43.50 -9.17
C VAL A 653 -9.62 43.07 -10.30
N TYR A 654 -10.20 44.01 -11.04
CA TYR A 654 -11.09 43.70 -12.17
C TYR A 654 -10.38 42.90 -13.28
N TYR A 655 -9.12 43.22 -13.57
CA TYR A 655 -8.28 42.40 -14.45
C TYR A 655 -8.13 40.96 -13.93
N THR A 656 -7.85 40.77 -12.63
CA THR A 656 -7.68 39.41 -12.06
C THR A 656 -8.95 38.56 -12.04
N ILE A 657 -10.13 39.19 -12.00
CA ILE A 657 -11.41 38.47 -12.08
C ILE A 657 -11.90 38.28 -13.52
N GLY A 658 -11.21 38.83 -14.51
CA GLY A 658 -11.48 38.67 -15.94
C GLY A 658 -12.45 39.70 -16.54
N ASP A 659 -12.76 40.77 -15.81
CA ASP A 659 -13.66 41.84 -16.26
C ASP A 659 -12.83 43.00 -16.84
N TYR A 660 -12.33 42.77 -18.05
CA TYR A 660 -11.35 43.66 -18.69
C TYR A 660 -11.94 45.01 -19.12
N GLU A 661 -13.26 45.10 -19.28
CA GLU A 661 -13.92 46.34 -19.69
C GLU A 661 -14.02 47.34 -18.53
N GLU A 662 -14.46 46.88 -17.36
CA GLU A 662 -14.47 47.71 -16.16
C GLU A 662 -13.04 48.08 -15.74
N ALA A 663 -12.11 47.11 -15.81
CA ALA A 663 -10.70 47.35 -15.53
C ALA A 663 -10.07 48.41 -16.46
N LEU A 664 -10.40 48.38 -17.76
CA LEU A 664 -9.97 49.38 -18.73
C LEU A 664 -10.53 50.77 -18.38
N THR A 665 -11.83 50.84 -18.05
CA THR A 665 -12.49 52.10 -17.69
C THR A 665 -11.81 52.78 -16.51
N LEU A 666 -11.47 52.01 -15.48
CA LEU A 666 -10.76 52.50 -14.29
C LEU A 666 -9.33 52.94 -14.60
N ALA A 667 -8.61 52.20 -15.44
CA ALA A 667 -7.27 52.59 -15.88
C ALA A 667 -7.30 53.89 -16.70
N GLU A 668 -8.28 54.06 -17.61
CA GLU A 668 -8.45 55.29 -18.38
C GLU A 668 -8.79 56.49 -17.49
N LYS A 669 -9.64 56.31 -16.46
CA LYS A 669 -9.91 57.35 -15.44
C LYS A 669 -8.63 57.77 -14.70
N ALA A 670 -7.80 56.80 -14.29
CA ALA A 670 -6.53 57.10 -13.63
C ALA A 670 -5.56 57.83 -14.57
N LYS A 671 -5.53 57.44 -15.85
CA LYS A 671 -4.71 58.08 -16.89
C LYS A 671 -5.13 59.53 -17.10
N ASP A 672 -6.43 59.80 -17.23
CA ASP A 672 -6.97 61.15 -17.43
C ASP A 672 -6.73 62.03 -16.20
N LEU A 673 -6.86 61.47 -14.99
CA LEU A 673 -6.52 62.18 -13.75
C LEU A 673 -5.03 62.57 -13.71
N ALA A 674 -4.14 61.63 -13.99
CA ALA A 674 -2.70 61.90 -14.02
C ALA A 674 -2.31 62.89 -15.14
N GLN A 675 -2.96 62.82 -16.29
CA GLN A 675 -2.73 63.77 -17.39
C GLN A 675 -3.14 65.19 -17.03
N ARG A 676 -4.26 65.38 -16.31
CA ARG A 676 -4.69 66.71 -15.85
C ARG A 676 -3.65 67.35 -14.94
N HIS A 677 -3.09 66.59 -13.99
CA HIS A 677 -2.02 67.09 -13.11
C HIS A 677 -0.71 67.35 -13.84
N LEU A 678 -0.35 66.52 -14.84
CA LEU A 678 0.83 66.77 -15.67
C LEU A 678 0.70 67.97 -16.61
N ASN A 679 -0.52 68.37 -16.99
CA ASN A 679 -0.72 69.61 -17.74
C ASN A 679 -0.44 70.85 -16.87
N ALA A 680 -0.66 70.75 -15.55
CA ALA A 680 -0.39 71.82 -14.59
C ALA A 680 1.08 71.80 -14.12
N ASP A 681 1.64 70.62 -13.86
CA ASP A 681 3.05 70.42 -13.53
C ASP A 681 3.68 69.31 -14.42
N PRO A 682 4.20 69.67 -15.59
CA PRO A 682 4.81 68.71 -16.51
C PRO A 682 6.06 68.00 -15.95
N LYS A 683 6.68 68.55 -14.90
CA LYS A 683 7.91 68.01 -14.32
C LYS A 683 7.66 67.07 -13.15
N SER A 684 6.42 66.85 -12.72
CA SER A 684 6.11 65.92 -11.64
C SER A 684 6.49 64.47 -11.98
N ASP A 685 7.46 63.90 -11.26
CA ASP A 685 7.86 62.49 -11.38
C ASP A 685 6.75 61.54 -10.88
N GLU A 686 6.06 61.92 -9.81
CA GLU A 686 4.96 61.14 -9.22
C GLU A 686 3.83 60.93 -10.22
N TRP A 687 3.33 62.03 -10.82
CA TRP A 687 2.25 61.97 -11.78
C TRP A 687 2.67 61.33 -13.11
N ARG A 688 3.94 61.47 -13.52
CA ARG A 688 4.49 60.68 -14.64
C ARG A 688 4.45 59.19 -14.33
N GLY A 689 4.83 58.77 -13.12
CA GLY A 689 4.75 57.38 -12.69
C GLY A 689 3.32 56.84 -12.68
N LYS A 690 2.36 57.60 -12.16
CA LYS A 690 0.92 57.22 -12.17
C LYS A 690 0.38 57.12 -13.61
N ARG A 691 0.72 58.07 -14.49
CA ARG A 691 0.33 58.04 -15.91
C ARG A 691 0.93 56.83 -16.63
N TYR A 692 2.20 56.52 -16.41
CA TYR A 692 2.84 55.31 -16.93
C TYR A 692 2.06 54.06 -16.51
N LYS A 693 1.75 53.93 -15.20
CA LYS A 693 1.01 52.79 -14.67
C LYS A 693 -0.37 52.63 -15.30
N ALA A 694 -1.10 53.74 -15.43
CA ALA A 694 -2.42 53.75 -16.03
C ALA A 694 -2.40 53.36 -17.51
N LEU A 695 -1.44 53.88 -18.28
CA LEU A 695 -1.31 53.57 -19.71
C LEU A 695 -1.00 52.09 -19.97
N TYR A 696 -0.04 51.50 -19.24
CA TYR A 696 0.27 50.09 -19.47
C TYR A 696 -0.88 49.19 -19.00
N ARG A 697 -1.57 49.51 -17.89
CA ARG A 697 -2.74 48.74 -17.45
C ARG A 697 -3.87 48.80 -18.47
N ALA A 698 -4.12 49.98 -19.06
CA ALA A 698 -5.08 50.11 -20.16
C ALA A 698 -4.67 49.23 -21.36
N GLY A 699 -3.39 49.21 -21.71
CA GLY A 699 -2.84 48.32 -22.75
C GLY A 699 -3.03 46.83 -22.42
N ASP A 700 -2.74 46.40 -21.19
CA ASP A 700 -2.90 45.02 -20.74
C ASP A 700 -4.37 44.58 -20.81
N ASN A 701 -5.30 45.43 -20.40
CA ASN A 701 -6.74 45.16 -20.49
C ASN A 701 -7.22 45.04 -21.94
N LEU A 702 -6.81 45.95 -22.82
CA LEU A 702 -7.14 45.89 -24.25
C LEU A 702 -6.61 44.62 -24.90
N ALA A 703 -5.36 44.24 -24.63
CA ALA A 703 -4.73 43.05 -25.19
C ALA A 703 -5.42 41.73 -24.77
N GLN A 704 -6.17 41.69 -23.66
CA GLN A 704 -6.93 40.51 -23.24
C GLN A 704 -8.27 40.35 -23.96
N ARG A 705 -8.79 41.41 -24.58
CA ARG A 705 -10.08 41.38 -25.31
C ARG A 705 -9.99 40.67 -26.67
N LYS A 706 -8.77 40.41 -27.16
CA LYS A 706 -8.47 39.58 -28.35
C LYS A 706 -9.18 40.01 -29.64
N THR A 707 -9.39 41.30 -29.84
CA THR A 707 -9.86 41.84 -31.12
C THR A 707 -8.74 42.61 -31.83
N ASP A 708 -8.71 42.61 -33.16
CA ASP A 708 -7.67 43.31 -33.91
C ASP A 708 -7.63 44.82 -33.63
N LYS A 709 -8.82 45.41 -33.40
CA LYS A 709 -8.97 46.81 -32.99
C LYS A 709 -8.35 47.05 -31.61
N ASP A 710 -8.70 46.21 -30.63
CA ASP A 710 -8.19 46.34 -29.26
C ASP A 710 -6.67 46.11 -29.20
N ASP A 711 -6.12 45.19 -29.99
CA ASP A 711 -4.67 45.00 -30.10
C ASP A 711 -3.95 46.25 -30.63
N HIS A 712 -4.54 46.91 -31.63
CA HIS A 712 -3.96 48.14 -32.18
C HIS A 712 -3.99 49.26 -31.13
N GLU A 713 -5.11 49.42 -30.41
CA GLU A 713 -5.22 50.37 -29.32
C GLU A 713 -4.28 50.03 -28.16
N ALA A 714 -4.10 48.75 -27.83
CA ALA A 714 -3.13 48.29 -26.82
C ALA A 714 -1.71 48.70 -27.19
N LEU A 715 -1.28 48.49 -28.45
CA LEU A 715 0.02 48.95 -28.94
C LEU A 715 0.18 50.48 -28.84
N GLN A 716 -0.89 51.26 -29.10
CA GLN A 716 -0.85 52.72 -28.91
C GLN A 716 -0.67 53.10 -27.43
N ARG A 717 -1.37 52.41 -26.52
CA ARG A 717 -1.22 52.62 -25.07
C ARG A 717 0.17 52.25 -24.57
N TYR A 718 0.74 51.13 -25.03
CA TYR A 718 2.12 50.76 -24.73
C TYR A 718 3.12 51.77 -25.27
N ARG A 719 3.00 52.23 -26.52
CA ARG A 719 3.88 53.29 -27.06
C ARG A 719 3.82 54.56 -26.21
N SER A 720 2.62 54.97 -25.81
CA SER A 720 2.45 56.13 -24.93
C SER A 720 3.10 55.91 -23.55
N ALA A 721 3.01 54.71 -22.99
CA ALA A 721 3.67 54.37 -21.74
C ALA A 721 5.21 54.37 -21.88
N LEU A 722 5.72 53.85 -23.00
CA LEU A 722 7.14 53.85 -23.34
C LEU A 722 7.69 55.27 -23.49
N ASP A 723 6.93 56.17 -24.14
CA ASP A 723 7.29 57.58 -24.25
C ASP A 723 7.41 58.24 -22.88
N VAL A 724 6.49 57.94 -21.94
CA VAL A 724 6.56 58.42 -20.55
C VAL A 724 7.78 57.86 -19.83
N ALA A 725 8.11 56.59 -20.03
CA ALA A 725 9.29 55.96 -19.42
C ALA A 725 10.61 56.54 -19.96
N ARG A 726 10.67 56.95 -21.25
CA ARG A 726 11.91 57.46 -21.88
C ARG A 726 12.23 58.94 -21.59
N VAL A 727 11.34 59.69 -20.94
CA VAL A 727 11.51 61.15 -20.71
C VAL A 727 12.77 61.48 -19.91
N GLN A 728 13.22 60.61 -19.00
CA GLN A 728 14.42 60.81 -18.17
C GLN A 728 15.19 59.51 -18.00
N SER A 729 16.52 59.59 -18.08
CA SER A 729 17.41 58.46 -17.76
C SER A 729 17.51 58.29 -16.24
N SER A 730 16.62 57.47 -15.69
CA SER A 730 16.70 56.99 -14.31
C SER A 730 16.59 55.47 -14.29
N ARG A 731 17.10 54.84 -13.23
CA ARG A 731 16.99 53.39 -12.98
C ARG A 731 15.57 52.87 -13.16
N GLU A 732 14.60 53.53 -12.53
CA GLU A 732 13.19 53.11 -12.59
C GLU A 732 12.63 53.23 -14.02
N ASN A 733 13.08 54.23 -14.77
CA ASN A 733 12.65 54.47 -16.15
C ASN A 733 13.24 53.46 -17.15
N LEU A 734 14.48 53.02 -16.97
CA LEU A 734 15.06 51.93 -17.77
C LEU A 734 14.28 50.62 -17.59
N SER A 735 13.96 50.27 -16.33
CA SER A 735 13.14 49.10 -16.01
C SER A 735 11.74 49.19 -16.60
N ARG A 736 11.08 50.36 -16.44
CA ARG A 736 9.77 50.64 -17.02
C ARG A 736 9.76 50.54 -18.54
N ALA A 737 10.79 51.05 -19.22
CA ALA A 737 10.90 51.01 -20.67
C ALA A 737 11.07 49.57 -21.17
N ALA A 738 11.99 48.81 -20.59
CA ALA A 738 12.22 47.40 -20.94
C ALA A 738 10.96 46.54 -20.74
N PHE A 739 10.22 46.75 -19.64
CA PHE A 739 8.95 46.07 -19.39
C PHE A 739 7.94 46.31 -20.53
N ILE A 740 7.81 47.55 -21.01
CA ILE A 740 6.88 47.88 -22.10
C ILE A 740 7.36 47.35 -23.45
N GLU A 741 8.67 47.40 -23.72
CA GLU A 741 9.26 46.79 -24.92
C GLU A 741 8.91 45.29 -25.00
N ASN A 742 9.01 44.55 -23.89
CA ASN A 742 8.58 43.15 -23.82
C ASN A 742 7.07 42.96 -24.05
N LYS A 743 6.23 43.83 -23.47
CA LYS A 743 4.76 43.77 -23.68
C LYS A 743 4.38 43.98 -25.13
N MET A 744 5.01 44.95 -25.80
CA MET A 744 4.82 45.20 -27.22
C MET A 744 5.31 44.01 -28.05
N ALA A 745 6.48 43.46 -27.72
CA ALA A 745 7.04 42.31 -28.39
C ALA A 745 6.12 41.08 -28.28
N ASP A 746 5.61 40.76 -27.08
CA ASP A 746 4.65 39.67 -26.84
C ASP A 746 3.39 39.81 -27.71
N LEU A 747 2.89 41.05 -27.86
CA LEU A 747 1.70 41.33 -28.68
C LEU A 747 1.99 41.23 -30.18
N TYR A 748 3.11 41.78 -30.66
CA TYR A 748 3.53 41.59 -32.06
C TYR A 748 3.79 40.12 -32.38
N PHE A 749 4.35 39.37 -31.44
CA PHE A 749 4.60 37.95 -31.57
C PHE A 749 3.29 37.17 -31.75
N LYS A 750 2.27 37.45 -30.91
CA LYS A 750 0.92 36.87 -31.07
C LYS A 750 0.31 37.18 -32.44
N LYS A 751 0.55 38.39 -32.97
CA LYS A 751 0.10 38.80 -34.31
C LYS A 751 1.01 38.29 -35.45
N SER A 752 1.96 37.41 -35.16
CA SER A 752 2.94 36.87 -36.13
C SER A 752 3.80 37.94 -36.83
N ALA A 753 3.91 39.14 -36.25
CA ALA A 753 4.78 40.21 -36.73
C ALA A 753 6.23 40.00 -36.21
N PHE A 754 6.84 38.87 -36.59
CA PHE A 754 8.05 38.35 -35.96
C PHE A 754 9.25 39.31 -35.99
N LYS A 755 9.42 40.08 -37.08
CA LYS A 755 10.51 41.05 -37.19
C LYS A 755 10.39 42.16 -36.14
N LEU A 756 9.18 42.68 -35.94
CA LEU A 756 8.92 43.71 -34.92
C LEU A 756 9.04 43.13 -33.52
N ALA A 757 8.51 41.92 -33.29
CA ALA A 757 8.66 41.23 -32.01
C ALA A 757 10.13 41.06 -31.62
N GLN A 758 10.96 40.55 -32.54
CA GLN A 758 12.40 40.38 -32.29
C GLN A 758 13.07 41.73 -32.01
N GLN A 759 12.77 42.77 -32.77
CA GLN A 759 13.32 44.11 -32.55
C GLN A 759 13.02 44.63 -31.14
N HIS A 760 11.78 44.51 -30.68
CA HIS A 760 11.36 44.96 -29.36
C HIS A 760 11.96 44.12 -28.22
N TYR A 761 12.08 42.79 -28.38
CA TYR A 761 12.80 41.97 -27.40
C TYR A 761 14.30 42.32 -27.31
N THR A 762 14.96 42.56 -28.45
CA THR A 762 16.37 42.99 -28.48
C THR A 762 16.55 44.38 -27.83
N GLU A 763 15.61 45.30 -28.03
CA GLU A 763 15.63 46.60 -27.36
C GLU A 763 15.40 46.46 -25.84
N SER A 764 14.51 45.56 -25.39
CA SER A 764 14.40 45.26 -23.95
C SER A 764 15.71 44.72 -23.37
N LEU A 765 16.43 43.87 -24.12
CA LEU A 765 17.73 43.34 -23.69
C LEU A 765 18.78 44.46 -23.59
N SER A 766 18.87 45.32 -24.60
CA SER A 766 19.82 46.45 -24.61
C SER A 766 19.60 47.42 -23.43
N LEU A 767 18.34 47.67 -23.06
CA LEU A 767 17.98 48.47 -21.89
C LEU A 767 18.41 47.79 -20.58
N GLY A 768 18.26 46.47 -20.47
CA GLY A 768 18.75 45.70 -19.34
C GLY A 768 20.28 45.72 -19.21
N GLU A 769 21.01 45.54 -20.31
CA GLU A 769 22.48 45.61 -20.34
C GLU A 769 23.00 46.99 -19.94
N ARG A 770 22.35 48.06 -20.41
CA ARG A 770 22.66 49.44 -20.00
C ARG A 770 22.45 49.65 -18.51
N PHE A 771 21.33 49.15 -17.96
CA PHE A 771 21.07 49.23 -16.53
C PHE A 771 22.13 48.44 -15.74
N LEU A 772 22.50 47.24 -16.18
CA LEU A 772 23.55 46.47 -15.51
C LEU A 772 24.94 47.16 -15.59
N ALA A 773 25.24 47.87 -16.68
CA ALA A 773 26.48 48.64 -16.81
C ALA A 773 26.54 49.82 -15.83
N GLU A 774 25.39 50.46 -15.53
CA GLU A 774 25.27 51.52 -14.53
C GLU A 774 25.32 50.97 -13.09
N GLU A 775 24.67 49.83 -12.83
CA GLU A 775 24.62 49.17 -11.51
C GLU A 775 24.95 47.66 -11.60
N PRO A 776 26.25 47.27 -11.64
CA PRO A 776 26.68 45.89 -11.91
C PRO A 776 26.26 44.82 -10.89
N SER A 777 25.73 45.23 -9.73
CA SER A 777 25.31 44.34 -8.65
C SER A 777 23.80 44.35 -8.41
N ASP A 778 23.03 45.10 -9.21
CA ASP A 778 21.59 45.19 -9.00
C ASP A 778 20.86 43.94 -9.52
N PRO A 779 20.11 43.23 -8.65
CA PRO A 779 19.42 42.02 -9.04
C PRO A 779 18.26 42.27 -10.00
N GLU A 780 17.68 43.48 -10.03
CA GLU A 780 16.59 43.82 -10.96
C GLU A 780 17.12 43.93 -12.39
N ALA A 781 18.32 44.49 -12.60
CA ALA A 781 18.96 44.54 -13.91
C ALA A 781 19.25 43.13 -14.45
N SER A 782 19.81 42.25 -13.62
CA SER A 782 20.05 40.85 -13.98
C SER A 782 18.74 40.10 -14.28
N LYS A 783 17.69 40.32 -13.49
CA LYS A 783 16.37 39.72 -13.72
C LYS A 783 15.80 40.18 -15.07
N MET A 784 15.89 41.47 -15.40
CA MET A 784 15.42 42.02 -16.68
C MET A 784 16.11 41.39 -17.89
N ILE A 785 17.45 41.25 -17.84
CA ILE A 785 18.22 40.58 -18.89
C ILE A 785 17.80 39.12 -19.01
N GLY A 786 17.62 38.43 -17.88
CA GLY A 786 17.12 37.06 -17.84
C GLY A 786 15.69 36.89 -18.38
N ASP A 787 14.79 37.86 -18.17
CA ASP A 787 13.44 37.90 -18.77
C ASP A 787 13.52 38.08 -20.29
N ALA A 788 14.37 38.99 -20.78
CA ALA A 788 14.54 39.26 -22.20
C ALA A 788 15.11 38.05 -22.97
N HIS A 789 16.15 37.39 -22.44
CA HIS A 789 16.70 36.17 -23.06
C HIS A 789 15.67 35.04 -23.10
N GLU A 790 14.90 34.82 -22.03
CA GLU A 790 13.86 33.79 -22.03
C GLU A 790 12.79 34.06 -23.08
N ARG A 791 12.35 35.32 -23.23
CA ARG A 791 11.40 35.71 -24.27
C ARG A 791 11.95 35.55 -25.68
N LEU A 792 13.21 35.91 -25.93
CA LEU A 792 13.88 35.65 -27.21
C LEU A 792 13.98 34.15 -27.50
N ALA A 793 14.25 33.34 -26.47
CA ALA A 793 14.29 31.89 -26.59
C ALA A 793 12.91 31.31 -26.99
N GLU A 794 11.84 31.71 -26.29
CA GLU A 794 10.46 31.34 -26.61
C GLU A 794 10.08 31.77 -28.05
N PHE A 795 10.49 32.98 -28.45
CA PHE A 795 10.29 33.52 -29.79
C PHE A 795 10.98 32.66 -30.86
N PHE A 796 12.27 32.35 -30.69
CA PHE A 796 13.02 31.55 -31.64
C PHE A 796 12.51 30.12 -31.70
N ALA A 797 12.12 29.54 -30.56
CA ALA A 797 11.55 28.19 -30.47
C ALA A 797 10.29 28.07 -31.33
N LYS A 798 9.34 28.99 -31.15
CA LYS A 798 8.08 29.01 -31.90
C LYS A 798 8.27 29.40 -33.37
N SER A 799 9.31 30.15 -33.70
CA SER A 799 9.68 30.49 -35.07
C SER A 799 10.48 29.37 -35.77
N GLY A 800 10.67 28.21 -35.13
CA GLY A 800 11.40 27.07 -35.68
C GLY A 800 12.95 27.20 -35.64
N ARG A 801 13.48 28.31 -35.12
CA ARG A 801 14.92 28.61 -35.02
C ARG A 801 15.52 27.96 -33.77
N ARG A 802 15.53 26.63 -33.75
CA ARG A 802 15.85 25.79 -32.57
C ARG A 802 17.24 26.03 -31.96
N SER A 803 18.26 26.27 -32.79
CA SER A 803 19.63 26.53 -32.30
C SER A 803 19.70 27.83 -31.50
N GLU A 804 19.16 28.91 -32.06
CA GLU A 804 19.16 30.22 -31.42
C GLU A 804 18.31 30.19 -30.15
N ALA A 805 17.17 29.50 -30.18
CA ALA A 805 16.35 29.28 -28.98
C ALA A 805 17.15 28.60 -27.85
N THR A 806 17.96 27.59 -28.20
CA THR A 806 18.79 26.86 -27.24
C THR A 806 19.85 27.78 -26.63
N ASP A 807 20.50 28.61 -27.44
CA ASP A 807 21.54 29.54 -26.96
C ASP A 807 20.96 30.61 -26.04
N GLU A 808 19.79 31.17 -26.39
CA GLU A 808 19.11 32.15 -25.54
C GLU A 808 18.59 31.54 -24.23
N PHE A 809 18.07 30.30 -24.25
CA PHE A 809 17.70 29.60 -23.01
C PHE A 809 18.90 29.36 -22.09
N LYS A 810 20.07 29.01 -22.64
CA LYS A 810 21.30 28.84 -21.84
C LYS A 810 21.71 30.14 -21.16
N ARG A 811 21.71 31.26 -21.88
CA ARG A 811 22.00 32.58 -21.30
C ARG A 811 21.02 32.97 -20.21
N ALA A 812 19.72 32.75 -20.47
CA ALA A 812 18.67 33.01 -19.47
C ALA A 812 18.88 32.18 -18.19
N LEU A 813 19.25 30.90 -18.34
CA LEU A 813 19.53 30.01 -17.22
C LEU A 813 20.75 30.45 -16.42
N GLU A 814 21.88 30.75 -17.07
CA GLU A 814 23.10 31.20 -16.39
C GLU A 814 22.83 32.41 -15.49
N ILE A 815 22.07 33.39 -16.00
CA ILE A 815 21.71 34.59 -15.25
C ILE A 815 20.76 34.26 -14.08
N ARG A 816 19.73 33.44 -14.33
CA ARG A 816 18.73 33.07 -13.30
C ARG A 816 19.31 32.18 -12.20
N GLU A 817 20.24 31.30 -12.53
CA GLU A 817 20.95 30.48 -11.55
C GLU A 817 21.78 31.36 -10.63
N ARG A 818 22.55 32.31 -11.18
CA ARG A 818 23.34 33.26 -10.39
C ARG A 818 22.46 34.14 -9.49
N LEU A 819 21.30 34.57 -10.00
CA LEU A 819 20.30 35.32 -9.22
C LEU A 819 19.78 34.50 -8.03
N VAL A 820 19.42 33.24 -8.25
CA VAL A 820 18.93 32.35 -7.18
C VAL A 820 20.05 32.01 -6.20
N GLU A 821 21.29 31.82 -6.65
CA GLU A 821 22.44 31.55 -5.77
C GLU A 821 22.72 32.69 -4.80
N THR A 822 22.62 33.93 -5.28
CA THR A 822 22.85 35.15 -4.49
C THR A 822 21.63 35.58 -3.67
N ASN A 823 20.42 35.14 -4.05
CA ASN A 823 19.15 35.52 -3.42
C ASN A 823 18.27 34.29 -3.14
N ARG A 824 18.82 33.29 -2.44
CA ARG A 824 18.21 31.95 -2.27
C ARG A 824 16.79 31.96 -1.70
N GLU A 825 16.47 32.94 -0.86
CA GLU A 825 15.15 33.03 -0.23
C GLU A 825 14.09 33.68 -1.12
N ASN A 826 14.47 34.33 -2.23
CA ASN A 826 13.51 35.01 -3.09
C ASN A 826 12.68 33.99 -3.90
N ALA A 827 11.40 33.86 -3.56
CA ALA A 827 10.46 32.93 -4.20
C ALA A 827 10.23 33.27 -5.68
N VAL A 828 10.23 34.56 -6.04
CA VAL A 828 10.02 35.01 -7.42
C VAL A 828 11.17 34.53 -8.31
N TYR A 829 12.42 34.68 -7.87
CA TYR A 829 13.58 34.24 -8.66
C TYR A 829 13.63 32.72 -8.83
N ARG A 830 13.29 31.96 -7.78
CA ARG A 830 13.18 30.50 -7.86
C ARG A 830 12.06 30.06 -8.80
N SER A 831 10.90 30.71 -8.75
CA SER A 831 9.76 30.44 -9.66
C SER A 831 10.13 30.75 -11.12
N ASN A 832 10.85 31.84 -11.33
CA ASN A 832 11.37 32.27 -12.61
C ASN A 832 12.37 31.26 -13.20
N LEU A 833 13.35 30.80 -12.41
CA LEU A 833 14.29 29.76 -12.83
C LEU A 833 13.58 28.43 -13.15
N ALA A 834 12.60 28.04 -12.32
CA ALA A 834 11.82 26.82 -12.55
C ALA A 834 11.03 26.87 -13.87
N ARG A 835 10.41 28.02 -14.17
CA ARG A 835 9.71 28.24 -15.44
C ARG A 835 10.66 28.14 -16.64
N THR A 836 11.82 28.79 -16.57
CA THR A 836 12.80 28.75 -17.66
C THR A 836 13.34 27.34 -17.89
N ARG A 837 13.62 26.57 -16.83
CA ARG A 837 13.96 25.14 -16.93
C ARG A 837 12.83 24.35 -17.60
N HIS A 838 11.58 24.54 -17.19
CA HIS A 838 10.43 23.85 -17.77
C HIS A 838 10.25 24.17 -19.27
N GLU A 839 10.25 25.44 -19.67
CA GLU A 839 10.12 25.80 -21.09
C GLU A 839 11.30 25.32 -21.94
N PHE A 840 12.52 25.32 -21.38
CA PHE A 840 13.67 24.74 -22.07
C PHE A 840 13.55 23.23 -22.24
N GLY A 841 13.01 22.53 -21.23
CA GLY A 841 12.66 21.11 -21.33
C GLY A 841 11.64 20.85 -22.45
N LYS A 842 10.62 21.71 -22.60
CA LYS A 842 9.66 21.61 -23.70
C LYS A 842 10.28 21.85 -25.07
N LEU A 843 11.26 22.75 -25.18
CA LEU A 843 12.05 22.90 -26.41
C LEU A 843 12.79 21.59 -26.73
N TYR A 844 13.48 21.00 -25.75
CA TYR A 844 14.16 19.72 -25.93
C TYR A 844 13.21 18.60 -26.33
N GLN A 845 12.04 18.51 -25.70
CA GLN A 845 10.98 17.57 -26.08
C GLN A 845 10.53 17.77 -27.54
N GLY A 846 10.30 19.00 -27.97
CA GLY A 846 9.88 19.32 -29.34
C GLY A 846 10.94 19.07 -30.43
N ILE A 847 12.21 18.86 -30.03
CA ILE A 847 13.30 18.45 -30.90
C ILE A 847 13.73 17.00 -30.65
N GLU A 848 12.91 16.23 -29.93
CA GLU A 848 13.07 14.80 -29.64
C GLU A 848 14.33 14.46 -28.82
N LYS A 849 14.84 15.43 -28.06
CA LYS A 849 15.93 15.26 -27.09
C LYS A 849 15.36 14.97 -25.71
N TYR A 850 14.78 13.78 -25.57
CA TYR A 850 13.96 13.43 -24.41
C TYR A 850 14.75 13.32 -23.11
N ASP A 851 15.99 12.84 -23.13
CA ASP A 851 16.83 12.75 -21.93
C ASP A 851 17.20 14.14 -21.42
N GLU A 852 17.61 15.06 -22.31
CA GLU A 852 17.86 16.44 -21.93
C GLU A 852 16.58 17.14 -21.44
N ALA A 853 15.43 16.85 -22.07
CA ALA A 853 14.13 17.36 -21.62
C ALA A 853 13.81 16.91 -20.19
N LEU A 854 13.97 15.61 -19.90
CA LEU A 854 13.74 15.06 -18.57
C LEU A 854 14.62 15.72 -17.52
N GLN A 855 15.92 15.89 -17.79
CA GLN A 855 16.83 16.57 -16.86
C GLN A 855 16.39 18.02 -16.55
N GLN A 856 15.86 18.74 -17.53
CA GLN A 856 15.33 20.07 -17.29
C GLN A 856 14.07 20.03 -16.43
N PHE A 857 13.17 19.09 -16.70
CA PHE A 857 11.94 18.91 -15.93
C PHE A 857 12.20 18.50 -14.49
N GLU A 858 13.17 17.62 -14.22
CA GLU A 858 13.55 17.23 -12.85
C GLU A 858 14.10 18.41 -12.04
N LYS A 859 14.93 19.26 -12.67
CA LYS A 859 15.42 20.50 -12.04
C LYS A 859 14.28 21.48 -11.77
N ALA A 860 13.34 21.62 -12.71
CA ALA A 860 12.14 22.44 -12.51
C ALA A 860 11.25 21.86 -11.39
N LEU A 861 11.12 20.54 -11.30
CA LEU A 861 10.33 19.82 -10.30
C LEU A 861 10.88 20.09 -8.90
N TYR A 862 12.19 20.00 -8.72
CA TYR A 862 12.86 20.31 -7.47
C TYR A 862 12.55 21.73 -6.97
N LEU A 863 12.67 22.73 -7.87
CA LEU A 863 12.39 24.12 -7.54
C LEU A 863 10.90 24.36 -7.22
N ARG A 864 9.99 23.78 -8.02
CA ARG A 864 8.54 23.91 -7.82
C ARG A 864 8.07 23.26 -6.53
N ARG A 865 8.57 22.06 -6.20
CA ARG A 865 8.29 21.37 -4.93
C ARG A 865 8.71 22.23 -3.75
N GLY A 866 9.91 22.82 -3.78
CA GLY A 866 10.38 23.71 -2.71
C GLY A 866 9.52 24.97 -2.55
N LEU A 867 8.95 25.50 -3.63
CA LEU A 867 8.02 26.64 -3.58
C LEU A 867 6.66 26.25 -2.98
N VAL A 868 6.10 25.10 -3.39
CA VAL A 868 4.83 24.59 -2.83
C VAL A 868 4.98 24.20 -1.36
N GLN A 869 6.12 23.66 -0.94
CA GLN A 869 6.39 23.40 0.48
C GLN A 869 6.50 24.69 1.31
N ALA A 870 7.00 25.78 0.72
CA ALA A 870 7.12 27.07 1.41
C ALA A 870 5.77 27.80 1.52
N ASP A 871 4.93 27.73 0.48
CA ASP A 871 3.56 28.25 0.48
C ASP A 871 2.62 27.28 -0.27
N PRO A 872 1.97 26.35 0.44
CA PRO A 872 1.07 25.37 -0.18
C PRO A 872 -0.15 26.00 -0.86
N HIS A 873 -0.52 27.24 -0.49
CA HIS A 873 -1.69 27.90 -1.07
C HIS A 873 -1.37 28.71 -2.32
N ASP A 874 -0.09 28.98 -2.63
CA ASP A 874 0.29 29.67 -3.86
C ASP A 874 -0.11 28.87 -5.10
N LYS A 875 -1.21 29.31 -5.73
CA LYS A 875 -1.74 28.72 -6.96
C LYS A 875 -0.70 28.69 -8.07
N THR A 876 0.14 29.73 -8.21
CA THR A 876 1.12 29.80 -9.30
C THR A 876 2.16 28.69 -9.17
N SER A 877 2.65 28.44 -7.96
CA SER A 877 3.61 27.38 -7.69
C SER A 877 2.99 25.99 -7.82
N ARG A 878 1.74 25.80 -7.39
CA ARG A 878 1.00 24.53 -7.57
C ARG A 878 0.71 24.22 -9.04
N ASP A 879 0.19 25.17 -9.80
CA ASP A 879 -0.06 25.01 -11.24
C ASP A 879 1.27 24.72 -11.96
N GLY A 880 2.34 25.44 -11.59
CA GLY A 880 3.68 25.22 -12.12
C GLY A 880 4.24 23.83 -11.79
N LEU A 881 3.96 23.29 -10.60
CA LEU A 881 4.33 21.93 -10.20
C LEU A 881 3.58 20.90 -11.05
N GLY A 882 2.26 21.06 -11.20
CA GLY A 882 1.42 20.19 -12.03
C GLY A 882 1.86 20.15 -13.50
N ASN A 883 2.20 21.29 -14.09
CA ASN A 883 2.65 21.36 -15.48
C ASN A 883 3.99 20.62 -15.70
N VAL A 884 4.92 20.73 -14.75
CA VAL A 884 6.22 20.01 -14.82
C VAL A 884 5.98 18.52 -14.70
N ILE A 885 5.14 18.13 -13.75
CA ILE A 885 4.70 16.76 -13.51
C ILE A 885 4.15 16.12 -14.81
N GLU A 886 3.21 16.79 -15.48
CA GLU A 886 2.61 16.32 -16.73
C GLU A 886 3.68 16.16 -17.83
N SER A 887 4.61 17.11 -17.90
CA SER A 887 5.69 17.10 -18.91
C SER A 887 6.69 15.96 -18.68
N ILE A 888 6.97 15.59 -17.42
CA ILE A 888 7.76 14.39 -17.08
C ILE A 888 7.04 13.14 -17.58
N GLY A 889 5.74 13.01 -17.28
CA GLY A 889 4.93 11.88 -17.74
C GLY A 889 4.93 11.71 -19.26
N ALA A 890 4.91 12.81 -20.02
CA ALA A 890 4.93 12.78 -21.48
C ALA A 890 6.25 12.27 -22.08
N VAL A 891 7.38 12.40 -21.36
CA VAL A 891 8.70 11.98 -21.87
C VAL A 891 9.16 10.62 -21.35
N THR A 892 8.55 10.07 -20.30
CA THR A 892 8.95 8.77 -19.70
C THR A 892 8.90 7.61 -20.70
N LYS A 893 8.06 7.67 -21.73
CA LYS A 893 8.02 6.64 -22.80
C LYS A 893 9.27 6.62 -23.66
N PHE A 894 10.01 7.72 -23.77
CA PHE A 894 11.06 7.88 -24.79
C PHE A 894 12.47 7.80 -24.24
N VAL A 895 12.64 8.07 -22.94
CA VAL A 895 13.93 8.08 -22.23
C VAL A 895 14.38 6.67 -21.81
N ASP A 896 15.62 6.59 -21.35
CA ASP A 896 16.14 5.38 -20.71
C ASP A 896 15.26 4.93 -19.52
N PRO A 897 14.94 3.62 -19.39
CA PRO A 897 13.95 3.19 -18.41
C PRO A 897 14.36 3.39 -16.95
N GLU A 898 15.65 3.37 -16.61
CA GLU A 898 16.12 3.62 -15.24
C GLU A 898 15.95 5.11 -14.87
N HIS A 899 16.18 6.00 -15.84
CA HIS A 899 15.93 7.42 -15.68
C HIS A 899 14.42 7.71 -15.54
N ALA A 900 13.58 7.13 -16.41
CA ALA A 900 12.13 7.24 -16.29
C ALA A 900 11.61 6.72 -14.95
N ARG A 901 12.14 5.58 -14.46
CA ARG A 901 11.76 4.99 -13.17
C ARG A 901 12.12 5.91 -12.01
N THR A 902 13.31 6.50 -12.06
CA THR A 902 13.76 7.47 -11.04
C THR A 902 12.84 8.69 -11.01
N ALA A 903 12.49 9.24 -12.17
CA ALA A 903 11.56 10.36 -12.28
C ALA A 903 10.16 10.03 -11.76
N LEU A 904 9.62 8.84 -12.08
CA LEU A 904 8.33 8.37 -11.56
C LEU A 904 8.34 8.18 -10.04
N ASN A 905 9.46 7.73 -9.45
CA ASN A 905 9.60 7.61 -8.00
C ASN A 905 9.60 8.98 -7.31
N ILE A 906 10.34 9.95 -7.85
CA ILE A 906 10.36 11.32 -7.34
C ILE A 906 8.95 11.92 -7.42
N TRP A 907 8.27 11.74 -8.54
CA TRP A 907 6.91 12.22 -8.74
C TRP A 907 5.91 11.53 -7.79
N SER A 908 6.01 10.22 -7.60
CA SER A 908 5.18 9.47 -6.64
C SER A 908 5.32 10.03 -5.22
N ALA A 909 6.53 10.36 -4.79
CA ALA A 909 6.75 11.01 -3.50
C ALA A 909 6.05 12.38 -3.41
N VAL A 910 6.09 13.18 -4.47
CA VAL A 910 5.42 14.49 -4.51
C VAL A 910 3.89 14.35 -4.47
N VAL A 911 3.31 13.40 -5.21
CA VAL A 911 1.86 13.14 -5.17
C VAL A 911 1.43 12.65 -3.78
N ASN A 912 2.25 11.83 -3.13
CA ASN A 912 1.97 11.35 -1.77
C ASN A 912 2.10 12.46 -0.70
N GLU A 913 2.93 13.48 -0.93
CA GLU A 913 3.00 14.68 -0.08
C GLU A 913 1.75 15.57 -0.22
N HIS A 914 1.05 15.49 -1.36
CA HIS A 914 -0.10 16.33 -1.70
C HIS A 914 -1.32 15.49 -2.13
N PRO A 915 -1.84 14.61 -1.25
CA PRO A 915 -2.91 13.67 -1.59
C PRO A 915 -4.27 14.35 -1.89
N GLU A 916 -4.38 15.66 -1.65
CA GLU A 916 -5.53 16.47 -2.02
C GLU A 916 -5.56 16.90 -3.50
N GLN A 917 -4.45 16.74 -4.25
CA GLN A 917 -4.35 17.15 -5.66
C GLN A 917 -4.66 15.97 -6.59
N ASP A 918 -5.95 15.73 -6.83
CA ASP A 918 -6.42 14.60 -7.65
C ASP A 918 -5.88 14.61 -9.08
N ASP A 919 -5.69 15.78 -9.69
CA ASP A 919 -5.16 15.89 -11.06
C ASP A 919 -3.71 15.42 -11.15
N TRP A 920 -2.88 15.67 -10.12
CA TRP A 920 -1.49 15.20 -10.10
C TRP A 920 -1.42 13.69 -9.97
N ARG A 921 -2.30 13.12 -9.15
CA ARG A 921 -2.45 11.67 -8.99
C ARG A 921 -2.89 11.01 -10.31
N ARG A 922 -3.89 11.56 -11.00
CA ARG A 922 -4.35 11.03 -12.30
C ARG A 922 -3.25 11.07 -13.35
N SER A 923 -2.51 12.17 -13.44
CA SER A 923 -1.36 12.27 -14.32
C SER A 923 -0.31 11.20 -14.01
N LEU A 924 -0.07 10.89 -12.72
CA LEU A 924 0.90 9.87 -12.31
C LEU A 924 0.46 8.47 -12.74
N VAL A 925 -0.82 8.15 -12.56
CA VAL A 925 -1.42 6.90 -13.04
C VAL A 925 -1.25 6.77 -14.55
N ALA A 926 -1.56 7.83 -15.31
CA ALA A 926 -1.38 7.83 -16.76
C ALA A 926 0.08 7.61 -17.16
N ALA A 927 1.04 8.20 -16.44
CA ALA A 927 2.46 8.02 -16.71
C ALA A 927 2.95 6.60 -16.41
N PHE A 928 2.46 5.95 -15.35
CA PHE A 928 2.76 4.54 -15.08
C PHE A 928 2.19 3.62 -16.18
N ILE A 929 0.99 3.91 -16.71
CA ILE A 929 0.43 3.18 -17.86
C ILE A 929 1.32 3.35 -19.09
N VAL A 930 1.72 4.59 -19.41
CA VAL A 930 2.59 4.87 -20.56
C VAL A 930 3.97 4.22 -20.41
N PHE A 931 4.52 4.19 -19.20
CA PHE A 931 5.77 3.50 -18.90
C PHE A 931 5.65 1.97 -19.02
N GLY A 932 4.53 1.40 -18.56
CA GLY A 932 4.19 -0.01 -18.76
C GLY A 932 4.05 -0.38 -20.25
N ASP A 933 3.46 0.50 -21.06
CA ASP A 933 3.30 0.31 -22.51
C ASP A 933 4.68 0.18 -23.20
N ARG A 934 5.68 0.95 -22.77
CA ARG A 934 7.05 0.82 -23.29
C ARG A 934 7.64 -0.56 -23.03
N TRP A 935 7.48 -1.10 -21.82
CA TRP A 935 7.95 -2.45 -21.49
C TRP A 935 7.18 -3.53 -22.28
N ALA A 936 5.88 -3.33 -22.46
CA ALA A 936 5.06 -4.20 -23.29
C ALA A 936 5.51 -4.20 -24.76
N ASP A 937 5.87 -3.04 -25.32
CA ASP A 937 6.44 -2.89 -26.67
C ASP A 937 7.80 -3.63 -26.79
N GLN A 938 8.59 -3.65 -25.72
CA GLN A 938 9.86 -4.39 -25.62
C GLN A 938 9.69 -5.89 -25.29
N GLN A 939 8.46 -6.36 -25.14
CA GLN A 939 8.12 -7.73 -24.70
C GLN A 939 8.60 -8.10 -23.29
N ASP A 940 8.96 -7.13 -22.45
CA ASP A 940 9.22 -7.35 -21.01
C ASP A 940 7.90 -7.28 -20.23
N PHE A 941 7.18 -8.40 -20.28
CA PHE A 941 5.85 -8.53 -19.68
C PHE A 941 5.85 -8.49 -18.14
N SER A 942 6.98 -8.79 -17.50
CA SER A 942 7.10 -8.71 -16.03
C SER A 942 7.13 -7.26 -15.58
N ARG A 943 7.99 -6.44 -16.19
CA ARG A 943 8.09 -5.01 -15.89
C ARG A 943 6.85 -4.22 -16.32
N ALA A 944 6.23 -4.61 -17.43
CA ALA A 944 4.95 -4.04 -17.85
C ALA A 944 3.86 -4.28 -16.80
N SER A 945 3.71 -5.53 -16.35
CA SER A 945 2.73 -5.90 -15.30
C SER A 945 2.98 -5.14 -13.99
N SER A 946 4.24 -5.03 -13.54
CA SER A 946 4.61 -4.23 -12.37
C SER A 946 4.17 -2.77 -12.51
N SER A 947 4.40 -2.15 -13.67
CA SER A 947 4.09 -0.73 -13.90
C SER A 947 2.57 -0.47 -13.90
N TYR A 948 1.79 -1.37 -14.51
CA TYR A 948 0.33 -1.26 -14.46
C TYR A 948 -0.24 -1.53 -13.06
N GLY A 949 0.38 -2.44 -12.30
CA GLY A 949 0.04 -2.66 -10.89
C GLY A 949 0.23 -1.40 -10.04
N GLU A 950 1.37 -0.72 -10.19
CA GLU A 950 1.63 0.57 -9.51
C GLU A 950 0.60 1.64 -9.91
N ALA A 951 0.19 1.68 -11.18
CA ALA A 951 -0.88 2.57 -11.63
C ALA A 951 -2.20 2.30 -10.88
N LEU A 952 -2.55 1.03 -10.66
CA LEU A 952 -3.72 0.63 -9.87
C LEU A 952 -3.57 0.95 -8.38
N GLU A 953 -2.39 0.79 -7.79
CA GLU A 953 -2.16 1.17 -6.40
C GLU A 953 -2.40 2.67 -6.20
N VAL A 954 -1.85 3.51 -7.07
CA VAL A 954 -2.02 4.97 -7.01
C VAL A 954 -3.47 5.37 -7.24
N VAL A 955 -4.18 4.75 -8.20
CA VAL A 955 -5.59 5.07 -8.43
C VAL A 955 -6.48 4.59 -7.28
N ASN A 956 -6.12 3.48 -6.63
CA ASN A 956 -6.90 2.91 -5.53
C ASN A 956 -6.65 3.59 -4.18
N ALA A 957 -5.53 4.28 -4.01
CA ALA A 957 -5.25 5.09 -2.81
C ALA A 957 -6.27 6.24 -2.60
N ALA A 958 -7.00 6.64 -3.64
CA ALA A 958 -8.07 7.64 -3.51
C ALA A 958 -9.29 7.07 -2.78
N THR A 959 -9.73 7.75 -1.72
CA THR A 959 -10.97 7.44 -0.98
C THR A 959 -12.19 7.47 -1.91
N ASP A 960 -13.18 6.60 -1.71
CA ASP A 960 -14.37 6.49 -2.57
C ASP A 960 -15.12 7.81 -2.82
N ARG A 961 -15.11 8.76 -1.87
CA ARG A 961 -15.72 10.09 -2.02
C ARG A 961 -14.98 11.03 -2.99
N ARG A 962 -13.72 10.74 -3.32
CA ARG A 962 -12.86 11.55 -4.21
C ARG A 962 -12.70 10.96 -5.61
N ARG A 963 -13.10 9.70 -5.83
CA ARG A 963 -12.99 9.06 -7.15
C ARG A 963 -13.99 9.66 -8.12
N SER A 964 -13.47 10.22 -9.21
CA SER A 964 -14.24 10.73 -10.35
C SER A 964 -14.43 9.65 -11.42
N ALA A 965 -15.27 9.93 -12.43
CA ALA A 965 -15.39 9.07 -13.60
C ALA A 965 -14.04 8.84 -14.31
N ASP A 966 -13.13 9.81 -14.28
CA ASP A 966 -11.81 9.69 -14.93
C ASP A 966 -10.86 8.78 -14.13
N ASP A 967 -10.99 8.71 -12.81
CA ASP A 967 -10.26 7.74 -11.98
C ASP A 967 -10.68 6.31 -12.32
N PHE A 968 -11.98 6.09 -12.48
CA PHE A 968 -12.51 4.80 -12.91
C PHE A 968 -12.08 4.44 -14.34
N LYS A 969 -12.04 5.40 -15.28
CA LYS A 969 -11.50 5.15 -16.63
C LYS A 969 -10.03 4.71 -16.58
N LEU A 970 -9.19 5.41 -15.82
CA LEU A 970 -7.77 5.07 -15.69
C LEU A 970 -7.59 3.67 -15.05
N ALA A 971 -8.38 3.34 -14.04
CA ALA A 971 -8.38 2.01 -13.42
C ALA A 971 -8.79 0.91 -14.42
N ALA A 972 -9.86 1.13 -15.20
CA ALA A 972 -10.28 0.19 -16.24
C ALA A 972 -9.19 -0.02 -17.30
N THR A 973 -8.57 1.06 -17.78
CA THR A 973 -7.46 0.98 -18.73
C THR A 973 -6.27 0.19 -18.15
N ALA A 974 -5.90 0.41 -16.90
CA ALA A 974 -4.80 -0.34 -16.27
C ALA A 974 -5.12 -1.84 -16.14
N HIS A 975 -6.34 -2.20 -15.74
CA HIS A 975 -6.81 -3.58 -15.71
C HIS A 975 -6.84 -4.23 -17.11
N GLU A 976 -7.29 -3.53 -18.15
CA GLU A 976 -7.27 -4.00 -19.55
C GLU A 976 -5.85 -4.34 -20.03
N LYS A 977 -4.90 -3.45 -19.69
CA LYS A 977 -3.48 -3.63 -20.00
C LYS A 977 -2.88 -4.81 -19.25
N LEU A 978 -3.17 -4.96 -17.95
CA LEU A 978 -2.75 -6.12 -17.16
C LEU A 978 -3.27 -7.43 -17.75
N ALA A 979 -4.58 -7.52 -17.99
CA ALA A 979 -5.19 -8.71 -18.56
C ALA A 979 -4.52 -9.12 -19.89
N THR A 980 -4.23 -8.14 -20.74
CA THR A 980 -3.53 -8.38 -22.01
C THR A 980 -2.11 -8.93 -21.80
N ILE A 981 -1.36 -8.40 -20.84
CA ILE A 981 0.01 -8.85 -20.54
C ILE A 981 0.03 -10.22 -19.88
N GLU A 982 -0.91 -10.48 -18.98
CA GLU A 982 -1.05 -11.77 -18.29
C GLU A 982 -1.46 -12.88 -19.25
N MET A 983 -2.31 -12.58 -20.24
CA MET A 983 -2.59 -13.50 -21.34
C MET A 983 -1.31 -13.86 -22.12
N LYS A 984 -0.45 -12.88 -22.42
CA LYS A 984 0.85 -13.13 -23.09
C LYS A 984 1.80 -13.96 -22.21
N ARG A 985 1.72 -13.82 -20.89
CA ARG A 985 2.45 -14.63 -19.89
C ARG A 985 1.84 -16.00 -19.63
N LYS A 986 0.66 -16.30 -20.19
CA LYS A 986 -0.14 -17.51 -19.97
C LYS A 986 -0.65 -17.66 -18.53
N GLU A 987 -0.84 -16.54 -17.82
CA GLU A 987 -1.37 -16.49 -16.46
C GLU A 987 -2.90 -16.36 -16.49
N ALA A 988 -3.57 -17.44 -16.90
CA ALA A 988 -4.97 -17.39 -17.30
C ALA A 988 -5.95 -16.93 -16.19
N ASN A 989 -5.71 -17.31 -14.92
CA ASN A 989 -6.59 -16.87 -13.83
C ASN A 989 -6.46 -15.37 -13.54
N ALA A 990 -5.23 -14.84 -13.57
CA ALA A 990 -4.98 -13.41 -13.35
C ALA A 990 -5.64 -12.60 -14.48
N ALA A 991 -5.42 -13.01 -15.73
CA ALA A 991 -5.97 -12.34 -16.90
C ALA A 991 -7.51 -12.23 -16.86
N VAL A 992 -8.18 -13.29 -16.39
CA VAL A 992 -9.64 -13.32 -16.24
C VAL A 992 -10.09 -12.37 -15.13
N ASN A 993 -9.38 -12.31 -14.00
CA ASN A 993 -9.71 -11.43 -12.88
C ASN A 993 -9.61 -9.95 -13.29
N ASP A 994 -8.50 -9.55 -13.93
CA ASP A 994 -8.30 -8.17 -14.36
C ASP A 994 -9.25 -7.77 -15.47
N ALA A 995 -9.47 -8.63 -16.48
CA ALA A 995 -10.45 -8.35 -17.52
C ALA A 995 -11.88 -8.23 -16.95
N PHE A 996 -12.24 -9.06 -15.97
CA PHE A 996 -13.54 -8.95 -15.30
C PHE A 996 -13.68 -7.66 -14.49
N ALA A 997 -12.63 -7.24 -13.78
CA ALA A 997 -12.61 -5.97 -13.07
C ALA A 997 -12.83 -4.80 -14.03
N ALA A 998 -12.13 -4.79 -15.18
CA ALA A 998 -12.31 -3.78 -16.21
C ALA A 998 -13.75 -3.75 -16.79
N VAL A 999 -14.34 -4.92 -17.11
CA VAL A 999 -15.72 -5.02 -17.60
C VAL A 999 -16.69 -4.37 -16.62
N ARG A 1000 -16.58 -4.68 -15.32
CA ARG A 1000 -17.45 -4.11 -14.29
C ARG A 1000 -17.38 -2.58 -14.27
N ILE A 1001 -16.18 -2.02 -14.41
CA ILE A 1001 -15.98 -0.57 -14.38
C ILE A 1001 -16.54 0.08 -15.66
N ARG A 1002 -16.22 -0.45 -16.85
CA ARG A 1002 -16.68 0.11 -18.14
C ARG A 1002 -18.19 0.04 -18.31
N VAL A 1003 -18.82 -1.06 -17.91
CA VAL A 1003 -20.29 -1.19 -17.93
C VAL A 1003 -20.96 -0.23 -16.95
N SER A 1004 -20.37 -0.02 -15.76
CA SER A 1004 -20.85 0.99 -14.80
C SER A 1004 -20.79 2.41 -15.39
N LEU A 1005 -19.66 2.76 -16.02
CA LEU A 1005 -19.50 4.05 -16.69
C LEU A 1005 -20.46 4.22 -17.87
N LEU A 1006 -20.71 3.17 -18.67
CA LEU A 1006 -21.71 3.19 -19.74
C LEU A 1006 -23.12 3.42 -19.19
N GLY A 1007 -23.46 2.79 -18.06
CA GLY A 1007 -24.75 2.98 -17.39
C GLY A 1007 -25.06 4.43 -17.01
N GLN A 1008 -24.02 5.25 -16.75
CA GLN A 1008 -24.13 6.68 -16.46
C GLN A 1008 -24.34 7.55 -17.71
N ALA A 1009 -24.01 7.06 -18.90
CA ALA A 1009 -24.17 7.77 -20.17
C ALA A 1009 -24.43 6.77 -21.31
N LYS A 1010 -25.65 6.25 -21.37
CA LYS A 1010 -26.05 5.13 -22.25
C LYS A 1010 -25.95 5.44 -23.74
N ASP A 1011 -26.13 6.71 -24.14
CA ASP A 1011 -26.07 7.14 -25.55
C ASP A 1011 -24.67 7.63 -25.97
N ASN A 1012 -23.62 7.21 -25.26
CA ASN A 1012 -22.25 7.57 -25.60
C ASN A 1012 -21.59 6.47 -26.44
N GLN A 1013 -21.31 6.77 -27.71
CA GLN A 1013 -20.68 5.83 -28.66
C GLN A 1013 -19.30 5.36 -28.18
N GLU A 1014 -18.50 6.26 -27.59
CA GLU A 1014 -17.15 5.94 -27.11
C GLU A 1014 -17.20 4.97 -25.93
N ARG A 1015 -18.06 5.23 -24.93
CA ARG A 1015 -18.23 4.30 -23.79
C ARG A 1015 -18.79 2.94 -24.20
N THR A 1016 -19.65 2.91 -25.22
CA THR A 1016 -20.18 1.65 -25.78
C THR A 1016 -19.05 0.86 -26.45
N ARG A 1017 -18.22 1.53 -27.25
CA ARG A 1017 -17.03 0.92 -27.85
C ARG A 1017 -16.10 0.35 -26.79
N GLU A 1018 -15.69 1.17 -25.83
CA GLU A 1018 -14.77 0.76 -24.76
C GLU A 1018 -15.32 -0.48 -24.02
N ALA A 1019 -16.58 -0.47 -23.59
CA ALA A 1019 -17.17 -1.62 -22.91
C ALA A 1019 -17.19 -2.90 -23.78
N ALA A 1020 -17.45 -2.77 -25.08
CA ALA A 1020 -17.41 -3.89 -26.02
C ALA A 1020 -15.98 -4.42 -26.24
N GLU A 1021 -14.98 -3.55 -26.35
CA GLU A 1021 -13.56 -3.92 -26.42
C GLU A 1021 -13.12 -4.67 -25.15
N THR A 1022 -13.56 -4.22 -23.98
CA THR A 1022 -13.25 -4.90 -22.71
C THR A 1022 -13.91 -6.28 -22.62
N TYR A 1023 -15.14 -6.44 -23.13
CA TYR A 1023 -15.79 -7.76 -23.24
C TYR A 1023 -15.03 -8.70 -24.20
N GLU A 1024 -14.44 -8.16 -25.27
CA GLU A 1024 -13.56 -8.91 -26.16
C GLU A 1024 -12.33 -9.44 -25.42
N ILE A 1025 -11.63 -8.57 -24.67
CA ILE A 1025 -10.47 -8.94 -23.85
C ILE A 1025 -10.86 -10.01 -22.81
N TYR A 1026 -12.02 -9.85 -22.16
CA TYR A 1026 -12.54 -10.82 -21.19
C TYR A 1026 -12.84 -12.18 -21.82
N GLY A 1027 -13.45 -12.20 -23.00
CA GLY A 1027 -13.67 -13.43 -23.76
C GLY A 1027 -12.37 -14.13 -24.15
N ASP A 1028 -11.36 -13.37 -24.57
CA ASP A 1028 -10.03 -13.91 -24.90
C ASP A 1028 -9.34 -14.54 -23.66
N ALA A 1029 -9.44 -13.88 -22.50
CA ALA A 1029 -8.89 -14.38 -21.24
C ALA A 1029 -9.59 -15.67 -20.79
N LEU A 1030 -10.92 -15.73 -20.88
CA LEU A 1030 -11.70 -16.94 -20.59
C LEU A 1030 -11.34 -18.09 -21.53
N LYS A 1031 -11.10 -17.79 -22.81
CA LYS A 1031 -10.69 -18.80 -23.80
C LYS A 1031 -9.33 -19.40 -23.45
N LEU A 1032 -8.37 -18.57 -23.02
CA LEU A 1032 -7.07 -19.03 -22.52
C LEU A 1032 -7.23 -19.91 -21.26
N LEU A 1033 -8.13 -19.54 -20.34
CA LEU A 1033 -8.43 -20.32 -19.15
C LEU A 1033 -9.05 -21.68 -19.48
N ALA A 1034 -10.02 -21.72 -20.40
CA ALA A 1034 -10.63 -22.96 -20.87
C ALA A 1034 -9.59 -23.91 -21.49
N ALA A 1035 -8.65 -23.38 -22.27
CA ALA A 1035 -7.56 -24.16 -22.86
C ALA A 1035 -6.60 -24.77 -21.81
N SER A 1036 -6.35 -24.09 -20.69
CA SER A 1036 -5.43 -24.57 -19.65
C SER A 1036 -6.02 -25.62 -18.71
N ARG A 1037 -7.34 -25.68 -18.55
CA ARG A 1037 -8.01 -26.56 -17.56
C ARG A 1037 -8.37 -27.97 -18.07
N SER A 1038 -8.07 -28.33 -19.32
CA SER A 1038 -8.42 -29.64 -19.92
C SER A 1038 -9.93 -29.99 -19.89
N LYS A 1039 -10.78 -29.10 -19.36
CA LYS A 1039 -12.24 -29.23 -19.29
C LYS A 1039 -12.86 -28.28 -20.31
N ARG A 1040 -13.62 -28.85 -21.25
CA ARG A 1040 -14.39 -28.14 -22.27
C ARG A 1040 -15.43 -27.24 -21.61
N ARG A 1041 -15.21 -25.92 -21.69
CA ARG A 1041 -16.19 -24.88 -21.32
C ARG A 1041 -16.09 -23.73 -22.33
N ASP A 1042 -16.41 -24.03 -23.58
CA ASP A 1042 -16.42 -23.03 -24.66
C ASP A 1042 -17.64 -22.06 -24.55
N GLU A 1043 -18.58 -22.34 -23.64
CA GLU A 1043 -19.75 -21.48 -23.35
C GLU A 1043 -19.41 -20.16 -22.64
N GLU A 1044 -18.45 -20.16 -21.70
CA GLU A 1044 -18.09 -18.96 -20.92
C GLU A 1044 -17.46 -17.87 -21.82
N PRO A 1045 -16.46 -18.17 -22.69
CA PRO A 1045 -15.94 -17.20 -23.66
C PRO A 1045 -17.01 -16.71 -24.66
N ALA A 1046 -17.86 -17.63 -25.17
CA ALA A 1046 -18.92 -17.28 -26.11
C ALA A 1046 -19.96 -16.32 -25.48
N SER A 1047 -20.26 -16.49 -24.19
CA SER A 1047 -21.12 -15.59 -23.43
C SER A 1047 -20.54 -14.18 -23.35
N ALA A 1048 -19.24 -14.05 -23.05
CA ALA A 1048 -18.57 -12.75 -23.00
C ALA A 1048 -18.63 -12.01 -24.35
N TYR A 1049 -18.31 -12.68 -25.46
CA TYR A 1049 -18.40 -12.07 -26.79
C TYR A 1049 -19.84 -11.69 -27.17
N ARG A 1050 -20.84 -12.52 -26.81
CA ARG A 1050 -22.26 -12.20 -27.04
C ARG A 1050 -22.70 -10.95 -26.28
N ASN A 1051 -22.24 -10.78 -25.04
CA ASN A 1051 -22.58 -9.59 -24.25
C ASN A 1051 -21.97 -8.32 -24.87
N GLY A 1052 -20.71 -8.37 -25.31
CA GLY A 1052 -20.09 -7.26 -26.06
C GLY A 1052 -20.82 -6.96 -27.37
N LEU A 1053 -21.19 -8.00 -28.12
CA LEU A 1053 -21.89 -7.85 -29.40
C LEU A 1053 -23.27 -7.21 -29.21
N ARG A 1054 -24.02 -7.64 -28.19
CA ARG A 1054 -25.33 -7.06 -27.87
C ARG A 1054 -25.23 -5.56 -27.58
N LEU A 1055 -24.23 -5.12 -26.81
CA LEU A 1055 -24.03 -3.69 -26.54
C LEU A 1055 -23.86 -2.88 -27.84
N VAL A 1056 -23.10 -3.42 -28.79
CA VAL A 1056 -22.84 -2.78 -30.08
C VAL A 1056 -24.09 -2.78 -30.96
N GLU A 1057 -24.77 -3.92 -31.09
CA GLU A 1057 -26.00 -4.07 -31.89
C GLU A 1057 -27.12 -3.17 -31.36
N ASP A 1058 -27.35 -3.16 -30.04
CA ASP A 1058 -28.35 -2.29 -29.40
C ASP A 1058 -28.05 -0.81 -29.69
N PHE A 1059 -26.78 -0.40 -29.58
CA PHE A 1059 -26.39 0.98 -29.87
C PHE A 1059 -26.53 1.34 -31.35
N MET A 1060 -26.08 0.49 -32.27
CA MET A 1060 -26.19 0.71 -33.71
C MET A 1060 -27.65 0.74 -34.17
N SER A 1061 -28.53 -0.04 -33.54
CA SER A 1061 -29.97 0.00 -33.82
C SER A 1061 -30.61 1.34 -33.45
N ALA A 1062 -30.14 1.95 -32.35
CA ALA A 1062 -30.57 3.29 -31.92
C ALA A 1062 -29.86 4.42 -32.68
N HIS A 1063 -28.64 4.17 -33.17
CA HIS A 1063 -27.76 5.15 -33.83
C HIS A 1063 -27.16 4.56 -35.13
N PRO A 1064 -27.91 4.58 -36.25
CA PRO A 1064 -27.49 3.94 -37.50
C PRO A 1064 -26.21 4.51 -38.12
N ASP A 1065 -25.87 5.77 -37.83
CA ASP A 1065 -24.65 6.43 -38.32
C ASP A 1065 -23.42 6.21 -37.42
N SER A 1066 -23.52 5.32 -36.43
CA SER A 1066 -22.43 5.07 -35.47
C SER A 1066 -21.27 4.27 -36.08
N ARG A 1067 -20.05 4.55 -35.63
CA ARG A 1067 -18.82 3.92 -36.14
C ARG A 1067 -18.38 2.73 -35.29
N LEU A 1068 -19.25 1.73 -35.14
CA LEU A 1068 -19.01 0.50 -34.36
C LEU A 1068 -18.96 -0.79 -35.18
N GLU A 1069 -19.14 -0.71 -36.50
CA GLU A 1069 -19.16 -1.85 -37.42
C GLU A 1069 -17.89 -2.73 -37.31
N SER A 1070 -16.72 -2.12 -37.13
CA SER A 1070 -15.45 -2.85 -36.99
C SER A 1070 -15.47 -3.81 -35.80
N ILE A 1071 -15.94 -3.34 -34.63
CA ILE A 1071 -15.94 -4.16 -33.42
C ILE A 1071 -17.04 -5.22 -33.46
N GLU A 1072 -18.19 -4.89 -34.07
CA GLU A 1072 -19.25 -5.85 -34.34
C GLU A 1072 -18.73 -7.03 -35.18
N ILE A 1073 -18.00 -6.72 -36.26
CA ILE A 1073 -17.40 -7.72 -37.16
C ILE A 1073 -16.41 -8.61 -36.43
N ASP A 1074 -15.53 -8.03 -35.59
CA ASP A 1074 -14.53 -8.78 -34.84
C ASP A 1074 -15.17 -9.70 -33.78
N LEU A 1075 -16.13 -9.21 -33.00
CA LEU A 1075 -16.89 -10.02 -32.03
C LEU A 1075 -17.66 -11.15 -32.70
N ARG A 1076 -18.35 -10.89 -33.83
CA ARG A 1076 -19.01 -11.94 -34.63
C ARG A 1076 -18.01 -12.96 -35.18
N ARG A 1077 -16.82 -12.53 -35.59
CA ARG A 1077 -15.76 -13.43 -36.07
C ARG A 1077 -15.28 -14.35 -34.95
N LYS A 1078 -15.05 -13.82 -33.75
CA LYS A 1078 -14.63 -14.62 -32.59
C LYS A 1078 -15.70 -15.62 -32.15
N LEU A 1079 -16.97 -15.19 -32.12
CA LEU A 1079 -18.10 -16.05 -31.76
C LEU A 1079 -18.26 -17.23 -32.76
N ARG A 1080 -18.27 -16.95 -34.08
CA ARG A 1080 -18.30 -17.99 -35.12
C ARG A 1080 -17.10 -18.93 -35.05
N GLY A 1081 -15.94 -18.44 -34.60
CA GLY A 1081 -14.75 -19.26 -34.42
C GLY A 1081 -14.92 -20.32 -33.33
N ILE A 1082 -15.67 -20.02 -32.28
CA ILE A 1082 -16.04 -20.98 -31.23
C ILE A 1082 -17.08 -21.96 -31.76
N GLU A 1083 -18.17 -21.47 -32.36
CA GLU A 1083 -19.27 -22.29 -32.89
C GLU A 1083 -18.79 -23.28 -33.96
N ARG A 1084 -17.91 -22.87 -34.88
CA ARG A 1084 -17.31 -23.78 -35.87
C ARG A 1084 -16.35 -24.80 -35.27
N SER A 1085 -15.73 -24.49 -34.14
CA SER A 1085 -14.87 -25.44 -33.42
C SER A 1085 -15.71 -26.51 -32.71
N ASP A 1086 -16.94 -26.17 -32.31
CA ASP A 1086 -17.93 -27.09 -31.78
C ASP A 1086 -18.58 -27.93 -32.89
N GLU A 1087 -18.87 -27.37 -34.07
CA GLU A 1087 -19.43 -28.11 -35.22
C GLU A 1087 -18.44 -29.07 -35.92
N ARG A 1088 -17.13 -28.76 -35.89
CA ARG A 1088 -16.07 -29.63 -36.46
C ARG A 1088 -15.61 -30.73 -35.52
N ARG A 1089 -15.98 -30.66 -34.23
CA ARG A 1089 -15.70 -31.67 -33.20
C ARG A 1089 -16.88 -32.60 -33.07
#